data_AF-A0A9E8SJS1-F1
#
_entry.id   AF-A0A9E8SJS1-F1
#
_cell.length_a   1.000
_cell.length_b   1.000
_cell.length_c   1.000
_cell.angle_alpha   90.00
_cell.angle_beta   90.00
_cell.angle_gamma   90.00
#
_symmetry.space_group_name_H-M   'P 1'
#
loop_
_entity.id
_entity.type
_entity.pdbx_description
1 polymer ?
#
loop_
_entity_poly.entity_id
_entity_poly.type
_entity_poly.pdbx_seq_one_letter_code
_entity_poly.pdbx_strand_id
1 'polypeptide(L)'
;MKRKLYTILALCLIVMQVTAQTDNSLTAKVTGLLSKFPSQNEAALKKNMEELAQLGKPGLVQIASMLTPLGKGDNTKIQYALGGFTYYASQAGKESLRQEAAEAYGEALSKVNDPDSKNFLIYQIQTVGKDESVNVLKSYLTDERLAGPASRALARIGSQAAGAALLQALSGASGTSQIAITEALGGSRYKEAAATIEKTATSADLNLRKVSLYALSEIGVPSSEPILAAAAQKVAYSYDEADATAVYIKYLARLAENGSAPAAEKAALALIKNTPDAKQSATRSSALKVYSDIKKRESVPVLVSALQSTDAQYRAAALKLGQKYLMADGTTPWLNALKKAKPEVQAEIITMLGRAESKDALPVVLKSLNAKDPKVKKAAIWAAGKIGQEASVAGLLSVLKTGTAEDIATVKSSLLTIKSDKLVDQLATALPGLPATAQPAVIDVLAARAASSKLSVVSALLKSTNPEVKKSAYDALKSLATSNDLPQLFTLLNAGGSAEEITAVQRAISAGVKGSGDMTAQSDLILKQMQASPADKQANYLAVLASIGGKKALASVVSSYGSGDAGIKKSAIQSLSSWADASAANELLAIAKKTGDADDFNAALSGYVAATAKSAKPAAIKVIMLRDAMALAKTDAQKELILKELPKYRTFNALLFAGKYLDNAGTQQAAAQAVMTIALANKNLYSAEIRELLTKTATVLKGQDSDYQKESIRKHLSELPTGEGFVPLFNGKDLSGWKGLVENPIARSKMSPDTLAAKQKKADEAANKDWYAKDGELVFSGHGDNLATVKQYGDFEMYVDWKILKDGDAGIYLRGTPQVQIWDTSRVSVGAQVGSGGLYNNQKNPSKPSKLADNAIGDWNTFHITMIGDRVSVDLNGENVVDNVVLENYWDRNLPIFAKEQIELQAHGNQINYRDIYVREIPRPEFTLPEAEKKEGFKLLFDGTNMFEWVGNKTDYFIENGELVVDPKKGGKGNLYTKDEFSDFDFRFEFQLTPGANNGLGIRTPMEGDAAYVGTEIQILDNDADIYKDLHEYQYHGSAYGIIPAKRGFLKPLGEWNYEEVRVQGSKIKVTLNGTVILDGDLAEASKNGTVDHKEHPGLSRTTGHLGFLGHGSELKFRNIRINDLTKTVEAPVVTTKKKSKKKK
;
A
#
# COMPACT_ATOMS: atom_id res chain seq x y z
N MET A 1 72.17 -23.07 -35.67
CA MET A 1 70.76 -23.50 -35.67
C MET A 1 70.14 -23.60 -34.26
N LYS A 2 70.81 -24.18 -33.26
CA LYS A 2 70.20 -24.34 -31.91
C LYS A 2 69.88 -23.03 -31.18
N ARG A 3 70.70 -21.98 -31.27
CA ARG A 3 70.45 -20.70 -30.56
C ARG A 3 69.24 -19.89 -31.07
N LYS A 4 68.87 -19.97 -32.36
CA LYS A 4 67.71 -19.25 -32.91
C LYS A 4 66.38 -19.98 -32.62
N LEU A 5 66.40 -21.29 -32.38
CA LEU A 5 65.22 -22.07 -32.02
C LEU A 5 64.78 -21.78 -30.57
N TYR A 6 65.73 -21.58 -29.65
CA TYR A 6 65.43 -21.22 -28.27
C TYR A 6 64.88 -19.80 -28.12
N THR A 7 65.23 -18.85 -28.99
CA THR A 7 64.71 -17.48 -28.93
C THR A 7 63.27 -17.39 -29.44
N ILE A 8 62.90 -18.19 -30.45
CA ILE A 8 61.51 -18.27 -30.95
C ILE A 8 60.62 -19.05 -29.97
N LEU A 9 61.14 -20.12 -29.35
CA LEU A 9 60.40 -20.85 -28.31
C LEU A 9 60.20 -20.00 -27.05
N ALA A 10 61.20 -19.20 -26.67
CA ALA A 10 61.10 -18.28 -25.55
C ALA A 10 60.12 -17.14 -25.83
N LEU A 11 60.08 -16.58 -27.05
CA LEU A 11 59.06 -15.59 -27.40
C LEU A 11 57.64 -16.19 -27.42
N CYS A 12 57.46 -17.42 -27.91
CA CYS A 12 56.16 -18.10 -27.86
C CYS A 12 55.73 -18.44 -26.43
N LEU A 13 56.66 -18.82 -25.55
CA LEU A 13 56.38 -19.09 -24.12
C LEU A 13 56.08 -17.81 -23.34
N ILE A 14 56.75 -16.70 -23.64
CA ILE A 14 56.49 -15.41 -23.01
C ILE A 14 55.14 -14.84 -23.47
N VAL A 15 54.76 -15.01 -24.74
CA VAL A 15 53.43 -14.60 -25.23
C VAL A 15 52.32 -15.50 -24.66
N MET A 16 52.56 -16.80 -24.44
CA MET A 16 51.62 -17.72 -23.76
C MET A 16 51.51 -17.49 -22.24
N GLN A 17 52.60 -17.09 -21.57
CA GLN A 17 52.56 -16.78 -20.14
C GLN A 17 51.91 -15.43 -19.86
N VAL A 18 52.16 -14.40 -20.67
CA VAL A 18 51.54 -13.08 -20.50
C VAL A 18 50.02 -13.14 -20.76
N THR A 19 49.55 -13.98 -21.70
CA THR A 19 48.12 -14.18 -21.96
C THR A 19 47.40 -14.98 -20.87
N ALA A 20 48.04 -16.02 -20.30
CA ALA A 20 47.48 -16.80 -19.20
C ALA A 20 47.43 -16.02 -17.87
N GLN A 21 48.39 -15.11 -17.62
CA GLN A 21 48.39 -14.26 -16.43
C GLN A 21 47.33 -13.14 -16.50
N THR A 22 47.02 -12.63 -17.70
CA THR A 22 45.93 -11.65 -17.87
C THR A 22 44.55 -12.28 -17.74
N ASP A 23 44.35 -13.53 -18.20
CA ASP A 23 43.07 -14.27 -18.13
C ASP A 23 42.65 -14.64 -16.70
N ASN A 24 43.59 -15.07 -15.86
CA ASN A 24 43.31 -15.28 -14.44
C ASN A 24 43.00 -13.95 -13.74
N SER A 25 43.68 -12.84 -14.10
CA SER A 25 43.40 -11.51 -13.53
C SER A 25 42.06 -10.89 -13.97
N LEU A 26 41.54 -11.28 -15.14
CA LEU A 26 40.27 -10.80 -15.65
C LEU A 26 39.12 -11.62 -15.09
N THR A 27 39.30 -12.95 -15.11
CA THR A 27 38.44 -13.87 -14.37
C THR A 27 38.33 -13.31 -12.98
N ALA A 28 39.45 -12.88 -12.34
CA ALA A 28 39.67 -12.16 -11.07
C ALA A 28 39.02 -10.79 -10.83
N LYS A 29 38.59 -10.11 -11.89
CA LYS A 29 37.81 -8.87 -11.75
C LYS A 29 36.32 -9.03 -12.02
N VAL A 30 35.94 -9.89 -12.98
CA VAL A 30 34.54 -10.21 -13.36
C VAL A 30 33.66 -10.59 -12.18
N THR A 31 33.95 -11.75 -11.63
CA THR A 31 33.36 -12.36 -10.47
C THR A 31 33.46 -11.32 -9.27
N GLY A 32 34.64 -10.80 -8.88
CA GLY A 32 34.93 -9.63 -8.00
C GLY A 32 33.96 -8.44 -8.09
N LEU A 33 33.31 -8.28 -9.22
CA LEU A 33 32.32 -7.24 -9.47
C LEU A 33 30.89 -7.79 -9.47
N LEU A 34 30.68 -8.99 -9.99
CA LEU A 34 29.36 -9.61 -10.14
C LEU A 34 28.63 -9.87 -8.81
N SER A 35 29.35 -10.11 -7.71
CA SER A 35 28.68 -10.18 -6.39
C SER A 35 28.49 -8.84 -5.68
N LYS A 36 28.92 -7.72 -6.27
CA LYS A 36 28.46 -6.40 -5.82
C LYS A 36 27.01 -6.12 -6.30
N PHE A 37 26.38 -7.06 -7.00
CA PHE A 37 25.00 -6.98 -7.48
C PHE A 37 24.06 -7.93 -6.71
N PRO A 38 22.80 -7.52 -6.47
CA PRO A 38 22.21 -6.23 -6.81
C PRO A 38 22.77 -5.08 -5.96
N SER A 39 22.93 -3.89 -6.56
CA SER A 39 23.49 -2.73 -5.87
C SER A 39 22.54 -2.19 -4.80
N GLN A 40 23.05 -1.89 -3.60
CA GLN A 40 22.24 -1.50 -2.44
C GLN A 40 21.56 -0.13 -2.55
N ASN A 41 22.12 0.78 -3.34
CA ASN A 41 21.59 2.12 -3.59
C ASN A 41 22.14 2.69 -4.91
N GLU A 42 21.63 3.86 -5.31
CA GLU A 42 21.97 4.51 -6.59
C GLU A 42 23.47 4.84 -6.73
N ALA A 43 24.14 5.27 -5.65
CA ALA A 43 25.56 5.60 -5.67
C ALA A 43 26.44 4.34 -5.88
N ALA A 44 26.09 3.25 -5.20
CA ALA A 44 26.76 1.96 -5.38
C ALA A 44 26.53 1.40 -6.78
N LEU A 45 25.31 1.55 -7.32
CA LEU A 45 24.99 1.17 -8.69
C LEU A 45 25.89 1.91 -9.68
N LYS A 46 25.99 3.24 -9.57
CA LYS A 46 26.83 4.05 -10.47
C LYS A 46 28.29 3.59 -10.44
N LYS A 47 28.86 3.38 -9.26
CA LYS A 47 30.26 2.94 -9.09
C LYS A 47 30.49 1.55 -9.69
N ASN A 48 29.59 0.59 -9.43
CA ASN A 48 29.73 -0.75 -9.98
C ASN A 48 29.63 -0.77 -11.50
N MET A 49 28.84 0.13 -12.09
CA MET A 49 28.77 0.28 -13.54
C MET A 49 30.05 0.89 -14.14
N GLU A 50 30.69 1.83 -13.43
CA GLU A 50 32.01 2.37 -13.79
C GLU A 50 33.08 1.28 -13.72
N GLU A 51 33.01 0.39 -12.72
CA GLU A 51 33.90 -0.76 -12.62
C GLU A 51 33.63 -1.79 -13.73
N LEU A 52 32.36 -2.02 -14.13
CA LEU A 52 32.03 -2.94 -15.23
C LEU A 52 32.58 -2.41 -16.55
N ALA A 53 32.55 -1.08 -16.74
CA ALA A 53 33.16 -0.42 -17.87
C ALA A 53 34.69 -0.60 -17.92
N GLN A 54 35.36 -0.68 -16.77
CA GLN A 54 36.81 -0.89 -16.71
C GLN A 54 37.23 -2.33 -17.03
N LEU A 55 36.31 -3.31 -16.94
CA LEU A 55 36.61 -4.69 -17.31
C LEU A 55 36.83 -4.88 -18.81
N GLY A 56 36.30 -3.99 -19.62
CA GLY A 56 36.40 -4.10 -21.05
C GLY A 56 35.47 -5.18 -21.64
N LYS A 57 35.42 -5.24 -22.97
CA LYS A 57 34.77 -6.30 -23.75
C LYS A 57 35.08 -7.72 -23.23
N PRO A 58 36.35 -8.11 -22.97
CA PRO A 58 36.65 -9.47 -22.50
C PRO A 58 35.91 -9.85 -21.21
N GLY A 59 35.81 -8.92 -20.25
CA GLY A 59 35.10 -9.18 -19.00
C GLY A 59 33.59 -9.28 -19.21
N LEU A 60 33.03 -8.42 -20.06
CA LEU A 60 31.61 -8.49 -20.40
C LEU A 60 31.24 -9.78 -21.15
N VAL A 61 32.11 -10.24 -22.07
CA VAL A 61 31.95 -11.52 -22.77
C VAL A 61 31.97 -12.66 -21.77
N GLN A 62 32.90 -12.63 -20.82
CA GLN A 62 33.03 -13.65 -19.79
C GLN A 62 31.77 -13.70 -18.92
N ILE A 63 31.32 -12.55 -18.38
CA ILE A 63 30.07 -12.43 -17.60
C ILE A 63 28.88 -12.99 -18.39
N ALA A 64 28.71 -12.57 -19.64
CA ALA A 64 27.60 -13.00 -20.49
C ALA A 64 27.65 -14.49 -20.83
N SER A 65 28.84 -15.07 -20.96
CA SER A 65 29.02 -16.50 -21.24
C SER A 65 28.77 -17.39 -20.02
N MET A 66 28.66 -16.81 -18.82
CA MET A 66 28.33 -17.54 -17.58
C MET A 66 26.83 -17.80 -17.41
N LEU A 67 25.98 -17.27 -18.30
CA LEU A 67 24.56 -17.59 -18.28
C LEU A 67 24.34 -19.09 -18.45
N THR A 68 23.48 -19.64 -17.59
CA THR A 68 23.12 -21.07 -17.58
C THR A 68 21.66 -21.27 -18.00
N PRO A 69 21.28 -22.46 -18.50
CA PRO A 69 19.90 -22.74 -18.88
C PRO A 69 18.92 -22.56 -17.71
N LEU A 70 17.68 -22.18 -18.01
CA LEU A 70 16.63 -21.97 -17.00
C LEU A 70 16.47 -23.21 -16.09
N GLY A 71 16.55 -22.99 -14.78
CA GLY A 71 16.46 -24.05 -13.77
C GLY A 71 17.74 -24.86 -13.54
N LYS A 72 18.87 -24.50 -14.18
CA LYS A 72 20.19 -25.17 -14.01
C LYS A 72 21.27 -24.30 -13.37
N GLY A 73 20.93 -23.09 -12.92
CA GLY A 73 21.82 -22.16 -12.21
C GLY A 73 21.10 -20.87 -11.85
N ASP A 74 21.74 -20.02 -11.06
CA ASP A 74 21.21 -18.71 -10.68
C ASP A 74 21.78 -17.61 -11.58
N ASN A 75 21.00 -17.20 -12.57
CA ASN A 75 21.37 -16.13 -13.48
C ASN A 75 21.10 -14.72 -12.90
N THR A 76 20.55 -14.60 -11.69
CA THR A 76 20.01 -13.33 -11.16
C THR A 76 21.06 -12.22 -11.12
N LYS A 77 22.26 -12.52 -10.60
CA LYS A 77 23.38 -11.55 -10.54
C LYS A 77 23.88 -11.16 -11.92
N ILE A 78 24.08 -12.15 -12.80
CA ILE A 78 24.55 -11.94 -14.17
C ILE A 78 23.55 -11.06 -14.93
N GLN A 79 22.25 -11.37 -14.81
CA GLN A 79 21.19 -10.61 -15.45
C GLN A 79 21.05 -9.20 -14.86
N TYR A 80 21.21 -9.03 -13.55
CA TYR A 80 21.21 -7.72 -12.91
C TYR A 80 22.41 -6.87 -13.38
N ALA A 81 23.60 -7.45 -13.43
CA ALA A 81 24.82 -6.78 -13.84
C ALA A 81 24.76 -6.37 -15.31
N LEU A 82 24.41 -7.31 -16.20
CA LEU A 82 24.32 -7.04 -17.63
C LEU A 82 23.15 -6.11 -17.95
N GLY A 83 21.99 -6.27 -17.30
CA GLY A 83 20.86 -5.37 -17.46
C GLY A 83 21.16 -3.95 -16.98
N GLY A 84 21.75 -3.82 -15.79
CA GLY A 84 22.20 -2.55 -15.22
C GLY A 84 23.24 -1.87 -16.10
N PHE A 85 24.22 -2.64 -16.60
CA PHE A 85 25.29 -2.11 -17.44
C PHE A 85 24.80 -1.69 -18.81
N THR A 86 23.90 -2.47 -19.40
CA THR A 86 23.22 -2.11 -20.64
C THR A 86 22.51 -0.76 -20.51
N TYR A 87 21.76 -0.55 -19.41
CA TYR A 87 21.14 0.75 -19.14
C TYR A 87 22.19 1.86 -18.94
N TYR A 88 23.20 1.61 -18.11
CA TYR A 88 24.26 2.58 -17.83
C TYR A 88 25.05 2.99 -19.09
N ALA A 89 25.41 2.03 -19.93
CA ALA A 89 26.14 2.23 -21.17
C ALA A 89 25.28 2.93 -22.24
N SER A 90 23.95 2.77 -22.20
CA SER A 90 23.03 3.46 -23.12
C SER A 90 22.83 4.96 -22.84
N GLN A 91 23.38 5.49 -21.74
CA GLN A 91 23.25 6.91 -21.37
C GLN A 91 24.07 7.83 -22.29
N ALA A 92 23.61 9.08 -22.44
CA ALA A 92 24.29 10.09 -23.25
C ALA A 92 25.76 10.28 -22.82
N GLY A 93 26.67 10.32 -23.80
CA GLY A 93 28.11 10.50 -23.58
C GLY A 93 28.94 9.21 -23.41
N LYS A 94 28.32 8.02 -23.46
CA LYS A 94 29.00 6.72 -23.25
C LYS A 94 29.06 5.82 -24.49
N GLU A 95 29.15 6.43 -25.66
CA GLU A 95 29.04 5.74 -26.94
C GLU A 95 30.06 4.62 -27.15
N SER A 96 31.29 4.79 -26.64
CA SER A 96 32.31 3.73 -26.68
C SER A 96 31.94 2.52 -25.83
N LEU A 97 31.41 2.73 -24.61
CA LEU A 97 31.01 1.64 -23.72
C LEU A 97 29.78 0.90 -24.26
N ARG A 98 28.89 1.65 -24.89
CA ARG A 98 27.70 1.15 -25.58
C ARG A 98 28.07 0.18 -26.71
N GLN A 99 28.98 0.59 -27.60
CA GLN A 99 29.51 -0.27 -28.67
C GLN A 99 30.21 -1.51 -28.09
N GLU A 100 31.04 -1.32 -27.08
CA GLU A 100 31.80 -2.40 -26.46
C GLU A 100 30.91 -3.47 -25.82
N ALA A 101 29.85 -3.05 -25.12
CA ALA A 101 28.83 -3.95 -24.58
C ALA A 101 28.11 -4.73 -25.68
N ALA A 102 27.73 -4.06 -26.77
CA ALA A 102 27.05 -4.69 -27.89
C ALA A 102 27.90 -5.79 -28.57
N GLU A 103 29.19 -5.51 -28.78
CA GLU A 103 30.13 -6.49 -29.31
C GLU A 103 30.37 -7.66 -28.34
N ALA A 104 30.44 -7.37 -27.04
CA ALA A 104 30.64 -8.39 -26.01
C ALA A 104 29.44 -9.35 -25.95
N TYR A 105 28.22 -8.82 -25.91
CA TYR A 105 27.01 -9.65 -25.90
C TYR A 105 26.87 -10.43 -27.21
N GLY A 106 27.23 -9.81 -28.35
CA GLY A 106 27.26 -10.48 -29.64
C GLY A 106 28.21 -11.67 -29.66
N GLU A 107 29.44 -11.51 -29.14
CA GLU A 107 30.39 -12.62 -29.05
C GLU A 107 29.89 -13.73 -28.10
N ALA A 108 29.33 -13.36 -26.94
CA ALA A 108 28.81 -14.30 -25.96
C ALA A 108 27.63 -15.14 -26.47
N LEU A 109 26.82 -14.63 -27.41
CA LEU A 109 25.72 -15.40 -28.02
C LEU A 109 26.19 -16.72 -28.65
N SER A 110 27.43 -16.77 -29.15
CA SER A 110 28.00 -18.00 -29.73
C SER A 110 28.53 -18.98 -28.67
N LYS A 111 28.70 -18.53 -27.43
CA LYS A 111 29.28 -19.29 -26.31
C LYS A 111 28.21 -19.89 -25.40
N VAL A 112 27.01 -19.31 -25.37
CA VAL A 112 25.85 -19.88 -24.67
C VAL A 112 25.07 -20.82 -25.59
N ASN A 113 24.57 -21.94 -25.05
CA ASN A 113 23.98 -23.01 -25.87
C ASN A 113 22.46 -23.16 -25.72
N ASP A 114 21.83 -22.47 -24.77
CA ASP A 114 20.39 -22.54 -24.54
C ASP A 114 19.64 -21.30 -25.09
N PRO A 115 18.38 -21.46 -25.52
CA PRO A 115 17.61 -20.39 -26.13
C PRO A 115 17.24 -19.26 -25.14
N ASP A 116 17.12 -19.53 -23.84
CA ASP A 116 16.69 -18.53 -22.86
C ASP A 116 17.82 -17.54 -22.55
N SER A 117 19.05 -18.03 -22.38
CA SER A 117 20.26 -17.21 -22.26
C SER A 117 20.51 -16.39 -23.53
N LYS A 118 20.34 -17.00 -24.70
CA LYS A 118 20.44 -16.28 -25.99
C LYS A 118 19.40 -15.18 -26.09
N ASN A 119 18.15 -15.46 -25.74
CA ASN A 119 17.08 -14.46 -25.72
C ASN A 119 17.40 -13.29 -24.78
N PHE A 120 17.89 -13.57 -23.57
CA PHE A 120 18.32 -12.53 -22.62
C PHE A 120 19.41 -11.63 -23.21
N LEU A 121 20.45 -12.21 -23.84
CA LEU A 121 21.53 -11.45 -24.47
C LEU A 121 21.04 -10.64 -25.67
N ILE A 122 20.17 -11.20 -26.50
CA ILE A 122 19.52 -10.47 -27.60
C ILE A 122 18.72 -9.27 -27.06
N TYR A 123 18.05 -9.42 -25.91
CA TYR A 123 17.33 -8.33 -25.26
C TYR A 123 18.28 -7.22 -24.76
N GLN A 124 19.47 -7.57 -24.28
CA GLN A 124 20.49 -6.56 -23.96
C GLN A 124 20.98 -5.85 -25.22
N ILE A 125 21.28 -6.60 -26.29
CA ILE A 125 21.68 -6.05 -27.60
C ILE A 125 20.59 -5.16 -28.18
N GLN A 126 19.30 -5.44 -27.98
CA GLN A 126 18.23 -4.54 -28.43
C GLN A 126 18.39 -3.12 -27.86
N THR A 127 19.01 -2.94 -26.71
CA THR A 127 19.18 -1.63 -26.06
C THR A 127 20.48 -0.93 -26.46
N VAL A 128 21.59 -1.67 -26.60
CA VAL A 128 22.93 -1.10 -26.89
C VAL A 128 23.44 -1.36 -28.31
N GLY A 129 22.84 -2.27 -29.06
CA GLY A 129 23.28 -2.67 -30.39
C GLY A 129 23.13 -1.56 -31.43
N LYS A 130 24.08 -1.53 -32.39
CA LYS A 130 23.99 -0.80 -33.67
C LYS A 130 24.48 -1.72 -34.81
N ASP A 131 25.10 -1.17 -35.86
CA ASP A 131 25.50 -1.91 -37.07
C ASP A 131 26.47 -3.07 -36.79
N GLU A 132 27.32 -2.90 -35.78
CA GLU A 132 28.22 -3.93 -35.28
C GLU A 132 27.50 -5.22 -34.84
N SER A 133 26.23 -5.12 -34.42
CA SER A 133 25.43 -6.26 -33.94
C SER A 133 24.63 -6.94 -35.06
N VAL A 134 24.57 -6.36 -36.26
CA VAL A 134 23.68 -6.84 -37.33
C VAL A 134 24.05 -8.25 -37.78
N ASN A 135 25.34 -8.50 -38.03
CA ASN A 135 25.80 -9.80 -38.55
C ASN A 135 25.53 -10.95 -37.58
N VAL A 136 25.69 -10.72 -36.27
CA VAL A 136 25.44 -11.76 -35.28
C VAL A 136 23.94 -12.03 -35.13
N LEU A 137 23.11 -10.98 -35.04
CA LEU A 137 21.65 -11.13 -34.90
C LEU A 137 21.03 -11.81 -36.14
N LYS A 138 21.55 -11.53 -37.33
CA LYS A 138 21.10 -12.14 -38.59
C LYS A 138 21.09 -13.68 -38.53
N SER A 139 22.05 -14.28 -37.84
CA SER A 139 22.19 -15.75 -37.76
C SER A 139 21.04 -16.42 -36.99
N TYR A 140 20.24 -15.66 -36.24
CA TYR A 140 19.13 -16.15 -35.42
C TYR A 140 17.74 -15.89 -36.02
N LEU A 141 17.67 -15.27 -37.21
CA LEU A 141 16.39 -14.91 -37.84
C LEU A 141 15.60 -16.10 -38.41
N THR A 142 16.25 -17.27 -38.53
CA THR A 142 15.61 -18.51 -38.99
C THR A 142 15.30 -19.47 -37.85
N ASP A 143 15.68 -19.14 -36.61
CA ASP A 143 15.41 -19.96 -35.42
C ASP A 143 14.00 -19.66 -34.89
N GLU A 144 13.15 -20.67 -34.76
CA GLU A 144 11.74 -20.50 -34.38
C GLU A 144 11.55 -19.80 -33.01
N ARG A 145 12.48 -19.98 -32.06
CA ARG A 145 12.42 -19.38 -30.73
C ARG A 145 13.12 -18.03 -30.66
N LEU A 146 14.15 -17.81 -31.47
CA LEU A 146 15.01 -16.61 -31.40
C LEU A 146 14.74 -15.58 -32.51
N ALA A 147 14.03 -15.94 -33.57
CA ALA A 147 13.71 -15.03 -34.68
C ALA A 147 12.90 -13.82 -34.20
N GLY A 148 11.94 -14.00 -33.29
CA GLY A 148 11.17 -12.90 -32.70
C GLY A 148 12.04 -11.89 -31.96
N PRO A 149 12.79 -12.31 -30.92
CA PRO A 149 13.76 -11.46 -30.23
C PRO A 149 14.78 -10.79 -31.17
N ALA A 150 15.40 -11.54 -32.08
CA ALA A 150 16.40 -11.01 -33.01
C ALA A 150 15.80 -9.96 -33.97
N SER A 151 14.58 -10.19 -34.44
CA SER A 151 13.86 -9.24 -35.30
C SER A 151 13.61 -7.92 -34.58
N ARG A 152 13.16 -7.96 -33.31
CA ARG A 152 12.93 -6.75 -32.51
C ARG A 152 14.23 -5.99 -32.22
N ALA A 153 15.32 -6.70 -31.97
CA ALA A 153 16.64 -6.08 -31.78
C ALA A 153 17.11 -5.35 -33.05
N LEU A 154 17.02 -5.99 -34.22
CA LEU A 154 17.35 -5.36 -35.50
C LEU A 154 16.43 -4.18 -35.86
N ALA A 155 15.14 -4.28 -35.56
CA ALA A 155 14.21 -3.17 -35.76
C ALA A 155 14.58 -1.95 -34.91
N ARG A 156 15.05 -2.19 -33.68
CA ARG A 156 15.50 -1.14 -32.75
C ARG A 156 16.82 -0.51 -33.18
N ILE A 157 17.74 -1.27 -33.78
CA ILE A 157 18.96 -0.75 -34.41
C ILE A 157 18.60 0.23 -35.54
N GLY A 158 17.63 -0.14 -36.39
CA GLY A 158 17.01 0.78 -37.34
C GLY A 158 17.91 1.31 -38.46
N SER A 159 19.03 0.63 -38.75
CA SER A 159 19.97 1.02 -39.80
C SER A 159 19.67 0.38 -41.15
N GLN A 160 20.34 0.88 -42.20
CA GLN A 160 20.27 0.32 -43.55
C GLN A 160 20.70 -1.17 -43.57
N ALA A 161 21.75 -1.51 -42.83
CA ALA A 161 22.27 -2.88 -42.74
C ALA A 161 21.31 -3.81 -41.98
N ALA A 162 20.72 -3.34 -40.87
CA ALA A 162 19.75 -4.11 -40.11
C ALA A 162 18.48 -4.39 -40.94
N GLY A 163 17.96 -3.39 -41.64
CA GLY A 163 16.84 -3.53 -42.56
C GLY A 163 17.13 -4.50 -43.70
N ALA A 164 18.32 -4.42 -44.31
CA ALA A 164 18.74 -5.35 -45.36
C ALA A 164 18.84 -6.80 -44.85
N ALA A 165 19.34 -7.02 -43.63
CA ALA A 165 19.42 -8.33 -43.01
C ALA A 165 18.03 -8.94 -42.76
N LEU A 166 17.09 -8.15 -42.22
CA LEU A 166 15.69 -8.56 -42.02
C LEU A 166 15.01 -8.88 -43.37
N LEU A 167 15.18 -8.02 -44.37
CA LEU A 167 14.59 -8.21 -45.70
C LEU A 167 15.13 -9.48 -46.38
N GLN A 168 16.43 -9.74 -46.27
CA GLN A 168 17.02 -10.96 -46.79
C GLN A 168 16.43 -12.20 -46.10
N ALA A 169 16.29 -12.19 -44.78
CA ALA A 169 15.72 -13.29 -44.02
C ALA A 169 14.22 -13.52 -44.34
N LEU A 170 13.47 -12.46 -44.59
CA LEU A 170 12.04 -12.54 -44.95
C LEU A 170 11.78 -13.42 -46.18
N SER A 171 12.72 -13.45 -47.14
CA SER A 171 12.56 -14.17 -48.41
C SER A 171 12.48 -15.69 -48.25
N GLY A 172 13.00 -16.24 -47.14
CA GLY A 172 12.94 -17.67 -46.81
C GLY A 172 12.16 -18.00 -45.53
N ALA A 173 11.55 -16.99 -44.89
CA ALA A 173 10.84 -17.17 -43.63
C ALA A 173 9.39 -17.64 -43.86
N SER A 174 8.89 -18.45 -42.93
CA SER A 174 7.48 -18.87 -42.87
C SER A 174 6.98 -18.85 -41.42
N GLY A 175 5.65 -18.95 -41.23
CA GLY A 175 5.04 -19.04 -39.90
C GLY A 175 5.35 -17.85 -38.98
N THR A 176 5.67 -18.13 -37.72
CA THR A 176 5.93 -17.12 -36.68
C THR A 176 7.14 -16.24 -36.98
N SER A 177 8.20 -16.79 -37.58
CA SER A 177 9.39 -16.03 -37.99
C SER A 177 9.07 -15.01 -39.08
N GLN A 178 8.23 -15.38 -40.06
CA GLN A 178 7.80 -14.45 -41.12
C GLN A 178 6.99 -13.27 -40.58
N ILE A 179 6.10 -13.54 -39.61
CA ILE A 179 5.32 -12.51 -38.93
C ILE A 179 6.24 -11.56 -38.16
N ALA A 180 7.16 -12.10 -37.36
CA ALA A 180 8.07 -11.29 -36.56
C ALA A 180 9.01 -10.41 -37.39
N ILE A 181 9.57 -10.95 -38.48
CA ILE A 181 10.44 -10.19 -39.39
C ILE A 181 9.65 -9.09 -40.10
N THR A 182 8.42 -9.38 -40.52
CA THR A 182 7.54 -8.41 -41.17
C THR A 182 7.18 -7.26 -40.21
N GLU A 183 6.84 -7.58 -38.97
CA GLU A 183 6.59 -6.60 -37.91
C GLU A 183 7.81 -5.71 -37.67
N ALA A 184 9.00 -6.32 -37.59
CA ALA A 184 10.26 -5.62 -37.38
C ALA A 184 10.60 -4.65 -38.50
N LEU A 185 10.47 -5.07 -39.77
CA LEU A 185 10.67 -4.22 -40.95
C LEU A 185 9.69 -3.04 -40.98
N GLY A 186 8.44 -3.29 -40.56
CA GLY A 186 7.44 -2.25 -40.36
C GLY A 186 7.87 -1.26 -39.28
N GLY A 187 8.21 -1.75 -38.09
CA GLY A 187 8.64 -0.94 -36.96
C GLY A 187 9.89 -0.10 -37.23
N SER A 188 10.83 -0.61 -38.03
CA SER A 188 12.03 0.12 -38.47
C SER A 188 11.78 1.04 -39.67
N ARG A 189 10.58 0.99 -40.27
CA ARG A 189 10.17 1.75 -41.47
C ARG A 189 11.12 1.58 -42.65
N TYR A 190 11.64 0.38 -42.84
CA TYR A 190 12.63 0.10 -43.89
C TYR A 190 11.96 0.07 -45.27
N LYS A 191 12.24 1.08 -46.11
CA LYS A 191 11.47 1.34 -47.35
C LYS A 191 11.64 0.24 -48.39
N GLU A 192 12.82 -0.33 -48.49
CA GLU A 192 13.18 -1.36 -49.46
C GLU A 192 12.42 -2.67 -49.23
N ALA A 193 11.85 -2.87 -48.03
CA ALA A 193 11.02 -4.03 -47.73
C ALA A 193 9.59 -3.96 -48.26
N ALA A 194 9.10 -2.76 -48.63
CA ALA A 194 7.71 -2.55 -49.01
C ALA A 194 7.25 -3.52 -50.12
N ALA A 195 7.98 -3.58 -51.24
CA ALA A 195 7.64 -4.43 -52.38
C ALA A 195 7.58 -5.93 -52.03
N THR A 196 8.31 -6.38 -51.01
CA THR A 196 8.26 -7.77 -50.54
C THR A 196 7.08 -8.01 -49.62
N ILE A 197 6.82 -7.12 -48.67
CA ILE A 197 5.70 -7.21 -47.73
C ILE A 197 4.35 -7.08 -48.45
N GLU A 198 4.28 -6.22 -49.47
CA GLU A 198 3.09 -6.02 -50.33
C GLU A 198 2.53 -7.35 -50.88
N LYS A 199 3.38 -8.33 -51.18
CA LYS A 199 2.97 -9.66 -51.66
C LYS A 199 2.17 -10.47 -50.62
N THR A 200 2.34 -10.18 -49.34
CA THR A 200 1.71 -10.88 -48.21
C THR A 200 0.55 -10.08 -47.58
N ALA A 201 0.35 -8.84 -47.99
CA ALA A 201 -0.72 -7.96 -47.50
C ALA A 201 -2.15 -8.45 -47.85
N THR A 202 -2.27 -9.47 -48.69
CA THR A 202 -3.52 -10.15 -49.05
C THR A 202 -3.55 -11.63 -48.66
N SER A 203 -2.59 -12.07 -47.84
CA SER A 203 -2.48 -13.47 -47.38
C SER A 203 -3.80 -13.97 -46.81
N ALA A 204 -4.10 -15.27 -46.99
CA ALA A 204 -5.25 -15.91 -46.36
C ALA A 204 -5.07 -16.01 -44.83
N ASP A 205 -3.83 -16.16 -44.35
CA ASP A 205 -3.47 -16.10 -42.94
C ASP A 205 -3.75 -14.70 -42.39
N LEU A 206 -4.69 -14.62 -41.43
CA LEU A 206 -5.13 -13.38 -40.82
C LEU A 206 -3.99 -12.65 -40.09
N ASN A 207 -3.13 -13.37 -39.36
CA ASN A 207 -2.05 -12.77 -38.58
C ASN A 207 -0.98 -12.20 -39.51
N LEU A 208 -0.62 -12.95 -40.56
CA LEU A 208 0.32 -12.47 -41.57
C LEU A 208 -0.26 -11.27 -42.33
N ARG A 209 -1.54 -11.32 -42.73
CA ARG A 209 -2.20 -10.20 -43.40
C ARG A 209 -2.21 -8.95 -42.52
N LYS A 210 -2.58 -9.10 -41.24
CA LYS A 210 -2.64 -7.99 -40.27
C LYS A 210 -1.29 -7.33 -40.08
N VAL A 211 -0.24 -8.12 -39.82
CA VAL A 211 1.11 -7.58 -39.62
C VAL A 211 1.66 -6.94 -40.89
N SER A 212 1.39 -7.49 -42.07
CA SER A 212 1.82 -6.91 -43.35
C SER A 212 1.15 -5.57 -43.63
N LEU A 213 -0.16 -5.45 -43.42
CA LEU A 213 -0.87 -4.17 -43.57
C LEU A 213 -0.35 -3.12 -42.57
N TYR A 214 -0.14 -3.52 -41.31
CA TYR A 214 0.45 -2.66 -40.30
C TYR A 214 1.86 -2.20 -40.69
N ALA A 215 2.72 -3.11 -41.13
CA ALA A 215 4.09 -2.81 -41.51
C ALA A 215 4.17 -1.84 -42.69
N LEU A 216 3.34 -2.03 -43.73
CA LEU A 216 3.26 -1.11 -44.86
C LEU A 216 2.77 0.28 -44.41
N SER A 217 1.85 0.34 -43.45
CA SER A 217 1.39 1.62 -42.91
C SER A 217 2.48 2.40 -42.16
N GLU A 218 3.39 1.70 -41.50
CA GLU A 218 4.54 2.31 -40.82
C GLU A 218 5.66 2.71 -41.79
N ILE A 219 5.90 1.90 -42.83
CA ILE A 219 6.88 2.20 -43.87
C ILE A 219 6.46 3.44 -44.68
N GLY A 220 5.18 3.55 -45.05
CA GLY A 220 4.59 4.77 -45.61
C GLY A 220 5.19 5.20 -46.96
N VAL A 221 5.40 4.26 -47.89
CA VAL A 221 5.87 4.56 -49.26
C VAL A 221 4.69 4.69 -50.24
N PRO A 222 4.80 5.51 -51.30
CA PRO A 222 3.71 5.68 -52.28
C PRO A 222 3.24 4.40 -52.97
N SER A 223 4.11 3.40 -53.16
CA SER A 223 3.75 2.14 -53.83
C SER A 223 2.68 1.34 -53.07
N SER A 224 2.58 1.51 -51.75
CA SER A 224 1.66 0.75 -50.91
C SER A 224 0.24 1.34 -50.86
N GLU A 225 0.04 2.55 -51.41
CA GLU A 225 -1.27 3.23 -51.43
C GLU A 225 -2.38 2.36 -52.06
N PRO A 226 -2.21 1.77 -53.27
CA PRO A 226 -3.28 0.99 -53.90
C PRO A 226 -3.68 -0.23 -53.06
N ILE A 227 -2.74 -0.82 -52.32
CA ILE A 227 -2.97 -2.02 -51.52
C ILE A 227 -3.71 -1.68 -50.23
N LEU A 228 -3.23 -0.67 -49.49
CA LEU A 228 -3.85 -0.25 -48.23
C LEU A 228 -5.22 0.40 -48.46
N ALA A 229 -5.35 1.21 -49.51
CA ALA A 229 -6.64 1.79 -49.91
C ALA A 229 -7.63 0.69 -50.32
N ALA A 230 -7.21 -0.30 -51.11
CA ALA A 230 -8.07 -1.42 -51.50
C ALA A 230 -8.49 -2.28 -50.29
N ALA A 231 -7.58 -2.51 -49.33
CA ALA A 231 -7.90 -3.23 -48.09
C ALA A 231 -8.96 -2.49 -47.27
N ALA A 232 -8.80 -1.18 -47.07
CA ALA A 232 -9.79 -0.36 -46.38
C ALA A 232 -11.13 -0.27 -47.15
N GLN A 233 -11.08 -0.16 -48.49
CA GLN A 233 -12.27 -0.13 -49.33
C GLN A 233 -13.04 -1.46 -49.30
N LYS A 234 -12.35 -2.60 -49.26
CA LYS A 234 -12.95 -3.94 -49.20
C LYS A 234 -13.86 -4.11 -47.99
N VAL A 235 -13.50 -3.48 -46.87
CA VAL A 235 -14.30 -3.47 -45.63
C VAL A 235 -15.16 -2.22 -45.50
N ALA A 236 -15.41 -1.52 -46.61
CA ALA A 236 -16.19 -0.29 -46.68
C ALA A 236 -15.76 0.73 -45.61
N TYR A 237 -14.45 0.90 -45.42
CA TYR A 237 -13.86 1.82 -44.44
C TYR A 237 -14.40 1.67 -43.01
N SER A 238 -14.80 0.45 -42.65
CA SER A 238 -15.32 0.06 -41.34
C SER A 238 -14.29 -0.78 -40.57
N TYR A 239 -14.63 -1.18 -39.35
CA TYR A 239 -13.81 -2.09 -38.56
C TYR A 239 -13.80 -3.50 -39.16
N ASP A 240 -12.64 -4.14 -39.14
CA ASP A 240 -12.42 -5.55 -39.46
C ASP A 240 -11.26 -6.10 -38.61
N GLU A 241 -11.11 -7.42 -38.55
CA GLU A 241 -10.10 -8.07 -37.69
C GLU A 241 -8.65 -7.73 -38.06
N ALA A 242 -8.40 -7.36 -39.32
CA ALA A 242 -7.09 -6.92 -39.78
C ALA A 242 -6.84 -5.41 -39.57
N ASP A 243 -7.80 -4.68 -39.01
CA ASP A 243 -7.74 -3.24 -38.76
C ASP A 243 -7.44 -2.40 -40.02
N ALA A 244 -7.88 -2.85 -41.21
CA ALA A 244 -7.50 -2.34 -42.52
C ALA A 244 -7.77 -0.83 -42.70
N THR A 245 -8.90 -0.35 -42.17
CA THR A 245 -9.25 1.08 -42.22
C THR A 245 -8.34 1.93 -41.33
N ALA A 246 -8.04 1.45 -40.12
CA ALA A 246 -7.22 2.18 -39.16
C ALA A 246 -5.76 2.26 -39.63
N VAL A 247 -5.21 1.16 -40.16
CA VAL A 247 -3.86 1.15 -40.75
C VAL A 247 -3.77 2.02 -42.00
N TYR A 248 -4.84 2.14 -42.80
CA TYR A 248 -4.84 3.07 -43.94
C TYR A 248 -4.77 4.53 -43.50
N ILE A 249 -5.53 4.95 -42.49
CA ILE A 249 -5.42 6.32 -41.95
C ILE A 249 -4.02 6.58 -41.39
N LYS A 250 -3.46 5.61 -40.68
CA LYS A 250 -2.09 5.68 -40.14
C LYS A 250 -1.05 5.83 -41.26
N TYR A 251 -1.22 5.07 -42.34
CA TYR A 251 -0.41 5.19 -43.54
C TYR A 251 -0.46 6.60 -44.13
N LEU A 252 -1.65 7.22 -44.25
CA LEU A 252 -1.76 8.57 -44.80
C LEU A 252 -0.98 9.60 -43.97
N ALA A 253 -1.06 9.51 -42.63
CA ALA A 253 -0.27 10.36 -41.74
C ALA A 253 1.24 10.14 -41.96
N ARG A 254 1.68 8.87 -42.03
CA ARG A 254 3.09 8.52 -42.26
C ARG A 254 3.59 8.96 -43.64
N LEU A 255 2.77 8.80 -44.68
CA LEU A 255 3.09 9.21 -46.05
C LEU A 255 3.34 10.71 -46.12
N ALA A 256 2.57 11.50 -45.39
CA ALA A 256 2.78 12.95 -45.27
C ALA A 256 4.11 13.28 -44.58
N GLU A 257 4.42 12.63 -43.46
CA GLU A 257 5.70 12.79 -42.75
C GLU A 257 6.91 12.40 -43.61
N ASN A 258 6.75 11.40 -44.47
CA ASN A 258 7.78 10.93 -45.40
C ASN A 258 7.99 11.86 -46.62
N GLY A 259 7.41 13.06 -46.63
CA GLY A 259 7.59 14.06 -47.69
C GLY A 259 6.58 13.97 -48.83
N SER A 260 5.60 13.06 -48.76
CA SER A 260 4.54 12.90 -49.77
C SER A 260 3.21 13.53 -49.32
N ALA A 261 3.29 14.68 -48.65
CA ALA A 261 2.13 15.41 -48.12
C ALA A 261 1.03 15.70 -49.16
N PRO A 262 1.32 16.09 -50.42
CA PRO A 262 0.27 16.30 -51.43
C PRO A 262 -0.53 15.03 -51.77
N ALA A 263 0.14 13.86 -51.79
CA ALA A 263 -0.52 12.58 -52.04
C ALA A 263 -1.40 12.17 -50.85
N ALA A 264 -0.87 12.30 -49.63
CA ALA A 264 -1.61 12.04 -48.40
C ALA A 264 -2.81 13.00 -48.22
N GLU A 265 -2.65 14.29 -48.56
CA GLU A 265 -3.73 15.28 -48.56
C GLU A 265 -4.86 14.87 -49.50
N LYS A 266 -4.52 14.53 -50.75
CA LYS A 266 -5.48 14.08 -51.76
C LYS A 266 -6.23 12.84 -51.31
N ALA A 267 -5.53 11.86 -50.75
CA ALA A 267 -6.12 10.62 -50.25
C ALA A 267 -6.97 10.84 -48.99
N ALA A 268 -6.56 11.70 -48.06
CA ALA A 268 -7.36 12.08 -46.89
C ALA A 268 -8.66 12.81 -47.31
N LEU A 269 -8.60 13.72 -48.29
CA LEU A 269 -9.79 14.36 -48.86
C LEU A 269 -10.71 13.35 -49.55
N ALA A 270 -10.15 12.41 -50.31
CA ALA A 270 -10.91 11.32 -50.92
C ALA A 270 -11.60 10.45 -49.86
N LEU A 271 -10.89 10.11 -48.78
CA LEU A 271 -11.44 9.34 -47.67
C LEU A 271 -12.58 10.09 -46.95
N ILE A 272 -12.44 11.40 -46.71
CA ILE A 272 -13.50 12.26 -46.16
C ILE A 272 -14.75 12.27 -47.06
N LYS A 273 -14.56 12.27 -48.38
CA LYS A 273 -15.64 12.27 -49.37
C LYS A 273 -16.32 10.90 -49.47
N ASN A 274 -15.54 9.82 -49.38
CA ASN A 274 -16.00 8.44 -49.57
C ASN A 274 -16.55 7.78 -48.31
N THR A 275 -16.52 8.48 -47.17
CA THR A 275 -17.10 8.02 -45.90
C THR A 275 -18.26 8.90 -45.40
N PRO A 276 -19.33 9.10 -46.21
CA PRO A 276 -20.43 9.99 -45.82
C PRO A 276 -21.37 9.38 -44.77
N ASP A 277 -21.31 8.07 -44.52
CA ASP A 277 -22.20 7.36 -43.59
C ASP A 277 -21.86 7.68 -42.12
N ALA A 278 -22.89 7.87 -41.30
CA ALA A 278 -22.74 8.16 -39.87
C ALA A 278 -22.12 7.00 -39.06
N LYS A 279 -22.06 5.78 -39.58
CA LYS A 279 -21.30 4.67 -38.98
C LYS A 279 -19.80 4.82 -39.17
N GLN A 280 -19.37 5.64 -40.13
CA GLN A 280 -17.97 5.87 -40.49
C GLN A 280 -17.43 7.19 -39.92
N SER A 281 -18.16 7.83 -39.00
CA SER A 281 -17.79 9.12 -38.40
C SER A 281 -16.37 9.13 -37.85
N ALA A 282 -15.97 8.07 -37.14
CA ALA A 282 -14.62 7.96 -36.58
C ALA A 282 -13.54 7.98 -37.69
N THR A 283 -13.75 7.22 -38.77
CA THR A 283 -12.87 7.18 -39.95
C THR A 283 -12.79 8.56 -40.59
N ARG A 284 -13.95 9.17 -40.86
CA ARG A 284 -14.06 10.48 -41.50
C ARG A 284 -13.40 11.59 -40.67
N SER A 285 -13.63 11.60 -39.36
CA SER A 285 -13.01 12.55 -38.42
C SER A 285 -11.49 12.38 -38.34
N SER A 286 -11.01 11.14 -38.40
CA SER A 286 -9.57 10.84 -38.37
C SER A 286 -8.89 11.28 -39.66
N ALA A 287 -9.53 11.06 -40.81
CA ALA A 287 -9.09 11.59 -42.11
C ALA A 287 -9.07 13.13 -42.11
N LEU A 288 -10.08 13.78 -41.52
CA LEU A 288 -10.13 15.23 -41.34
C LEU A 288 -8.99 15.74 -40.46
N LYS A 289 -8.61 15.00 -39.41
CA LYS A 289 -7.44 15.31 -38.59
C LYS A 289 -6.16 15.23 -39.41
N VAL A 290 -5.93 14.16 -40.17
CA VAL A 290 -4.75 14.02 -41.04
C VAL A 290 -4.66 15.20 -42.01
N TYR A 291 -5.76 15.53 -42.69
CA TYR A 291 -5.82 16.70 -43.57
C TYR A 291 -5.51 18.02 -42.83
N SER A 292 -6.08 18.22 -41.63
CA SER A 292 -5.86 19.42 -40.82
C SER A 292 -4.42 19.54 -40.31
N ASP A 293 -3.77 18.43 -39.95
CA ASP A 293 -2.38 18.43 -39.51
C ASP A 293 -1.41 18.76 -40.67
N ILE A 294 -1.72 18.31 -41.90
CA ILE A 294 -0.98 18.66 -43.12
C ILE A 294 -1.17 20.15 -43.47
N LYS A 295 -2.41 20.59 -43.61
CA LYS A 295 -2.76 21.94 -44.11
C LYS A 295 -2.73 23.02 -43.04
N LYS A 296 -2.67 22.64 -41.76
CA LYS A 296 -2.67 23.56 -40.61
C LYS A 296 -3.79 24.59 -40.74
N ARG A 297 -3.47 25.87 -40.75
CA ARG A 297 -4.44 26.97 -40.87
C ARG A 297 -5.21 26.95 -42.19
N GLU A 298 -4.61 26.51 -43.30
CA GLU A 298 -5.27 26.41 -44.60
C GLU A 298 -6.38 25.34 -44.60
N SER A 299 -6.50 24.52 -43.55
CA SER A 299 -7.60 23.57 -43.41
C SER A 299 -8.93 24.20 -43.00
N VAL A 300 -8.94 25.46 -42.50
CA VAL A 300 -10.13 26.13 -41.98
C VAL A 300 -11.32 26.12 -42.95
N PRO A 301 -11.19 26.36 -44.26
CA PRO A 301 -12.32 26.25 -45.20
C PRO A 301 -12.95 24.85 -45.23
N VAL A 302 -12.15 23.79 -45.12
CA VAL A 302 -12.63 22.40 -45.08
C VAL A 302 -13.27 22.08 -43.73
N LEU A 303 -12.68 22.54 -42.62
CA LEU A 303 -13.24 22.40 -41.28
C LEU A 303 -14.60 23.12 -41.16
N VAL A 304 -14.72 24.32 -41.74
CA VAL A 304 -15.98 25.07 -41.80
C VAL A 304 -17.00 24.35 -42.70
N SER A 305 -16.57 23.79 -43.83
CA SER A 305 -17.44 23.02 -44.72
C SER A 305 -17.98 21.75 -44.05
N ALA A 306 -17.19 21.12 -43.16
CA ALA A 306 -17.62 19.96 -42.38
C ALA A 306 -18.83 20.25 -41.47
N LEU A 307 -19.08 21.52 -41.10
CA LEU A 307 -20.26 21.93 -40.34
C LEU A 307 -21.59 21.75 -41.09
N GLN A 308 -21.55 21.57 -42.41
CA GLN A 308 -22.74 21.27 -43.22
C GLN A 308 -23.17 19.80 -43.12
N SER A 309 -22.37 18.94 -42.47
CA SER A 309 -22.70 17.52 -42.29
C SER A 309 -23.87 17.34 -41.33
N THR A 310 -24.74 16.37 -41.62
CA THR A 310 -25.81 15.94 -40.70
C THR A 310 -25.27 15.18 -39.48
N ASP A 311 -24.08 14.61 -39.60
CA ASP A 311 -23.39 13.87 -38.52
C ASP A 311 -22.76 14.80 -37.47
N ALA A 312 -23.28 14.71 -36.24
CA ALA A 312 -22.84 15.51 -35.10
C ALA A 312 -21.42 15.18 -34.61
N GLN A 313 -20.98 13.92 -34.69
CA GLN A 313 -19.63 13.53 -34.26
C GLN A 313 -18.59 14.14 -35.20
N TYR A 314 -18.85 14.13 -36.50
CA TYR A 314 -17.98 14.74 -37.48
C TYR A 314 -17.89 16.26 -37.34
N ARG A 315 -19.03 16.94 -37.12
CA ARG A 315 -19.04 18.39 -36.82
C ARG A 315 -18.24 18.73 -35.56
N ALA A 316 -18.42 17.95 -34.48
CA ALA A 316 -17.69 18.15 -33.23
C ALA A 316 -16.17 18.00 -33.41
N ALA A 317 -15.72 17.03 -34.22
CA ALA A 317 -14.32 16.86 -34.58
C ALA A 317 -13.79 18.10 -35.33
N ALA A 318 -14.55 18.61 -36.30
CA ALA A 318 -14.18 19.80 -37.07
C ALA A 318 -14.04 21.05 -36.17
N LEU A 319 -14.98 21.27 -35.25
CA LEU A 319 -14.94 22.37 -34.28
C LEU A 319 -13.73 22.24 -33.34
N LYS A 320 -13.45 21.03 -32.83
CA LYS A 320 -12.29 20.78 -31.96
C LYS A 320 -10.98 21.06 -32.68
N LEU A 321 -10.84 20.61 -33.94
CA LEU A 321 -9.67 20.88 -34.76
C LEU A 321 -9.54 22.36 -35.12
N GLY A 322 -10.67 23.05 -35.33
CA GLY A 322 -10.73 24.47 -35.66
C GLY A 322 -10.42 25.41 -34.49
N GLN A 323 -10.69 24.99 -33.25
CA GLN A 323 -10.59 25.83 -32.06
C GLN A 323 -9.23 26.51 -31.89
N LYS A 324 -8.13 25.82 -32.21
CA LYS A 324 -6.75 26.33 -32.11
C LYS A 324 -6.44 27.47 -33.10
N TYR A 325 -7.29 27.70 -34.10
CA TYR A 325 -7.10 28.74 -35.12
C TYR A 325 -7.95 30.00 -34.86
N LEU A 326 -8.57 30.14 -33.68
CA LEU A 326 -9.48 31.24 -33.33
C LEU A 326 -8.79 32.47 -32.71
N MET A 327 -7.46 32.59 -32.80
CA MET A 327 -6.72 33.80 -32.41
C MET A 327 -6.20 34.51 -33.67
N ALA A 328 -6.39 35.84 -33.74
CA ALA A 328 -6.25 36.73 -34.92
C ALA A 328 -7.45 36.66 -35.91
N ASP A 329 -7.20 36.72 -37.22
CA ASP A 329 -8.20 36.77 -38.31
C ASP A 329 -8.93 35.43 -38.58
N GLY A 330 -8.59 34.38 -37.83
CA GLY A 330 -9.14 33.03 -38.00
C GLY A 330 -10.58 32.83 -37.52
N THR A 331 -11.15 33.81 -36.81
CA THR A 331 -12.55 33.77 -36.30
C THR A 331 -13.59 34.12 -37.38
N THR A 332 -13.23 34.94 -38.38
CA THR A 332 -14.14 35.43 -39.43
C THR A 332 -14.86 34.32 -40.21
N PRO A 333 -14.19 33.24 -40.66
CA PRO A 333 -14.85 32.13 -41.36
C PRO A 333 -15.94 31.46 -40.52
N TRP A 334 -15.71 31.28 -39.22
CA TRP A 334 -16.66 30.66 -38.29
C TRP A 334 -17.85 31.57 -37.99
N LEU A 335 -17.62 32.88 -37.86
CA LEU A 335 -18.72 33.86 -37.72
C LEU A 335 -19.58 33.94 -38.98
N ASN A 336 -18.99 33.80 -40.17
CA ASN A 336 -19.74 33.75 -41.42
C ASN A 336 -20.53 32.43 -41.57
N ALA A 337 -19.98 31.31 -41.11
CA ALA A 337 -20.68 30.03 -41.05
C ALA A 337 -21.87 30.08 -40.06
N LEU A 338 -21.66 30.70 -38.88
CA LEU A 338 -22.69 30.89 -37.85
C LEU A 338 -23.94 31.60 -38.40
N LYS A 339 -23.78 32.62 -39.26
CA LYS A 339 -24.90 33.37 -39.86
C LYS A 339 -25.81 32.50 -40.74
N LYS A 340 -25.27 31.44 -41.34
CA LYS A 340 -25.98 30.58 -42.31
C LYS A 340 -26.39 29.22 -41.72
N ALA A 341 -25.94 28.91 -40.51
CA ALA A 341 -26.14 27.62 -39.86
C ALA A 341 -27.54 27.44 -39.26
N LYS A 342 -28.01 26.18 -39.17
CA LYS A 342 -29.20 25.81 -38.40
C LYS A 342 -28.96 25.96 -36.89
N PRO A 343 -29.99 26.12 -36.06
CA PRO A 343 -29.83 26.43 -34.63
C PRO A 343 -28.91 25.48 -33.85
N GLU A 344 -28.94 24.18 -34.13
CA GLU A 344 -28.05 23.20 -33.51
C GLU A 344 -26.57 23.54 -33.75
N VAL A 345 -26.23 23.79 -35.02
CA VAL A 345 -24.86 24.10 -35.45
C VAL A 345 -24.46 25.50 -34.98
N GLN A 346 -25.40 26.44 -34.89
CA GLN A 346 -25.14 27.75 -34.30
C GLN A 346 -24.71 27.64 -32.83
N ALA A 347 -25.42 26.83 -32.04
CA ALA A 347 -25.06 26.58 -30.64
C ALA A 347 -23.68 25.92 -30.50
N GLU A 348 -23.36 24.96 -31.37
CA GLU A 348 -22.06 24.29 -31.42
C GLU A 348 -20.91 25.28 -31.71
N ILE A 349 -21.08 26.17 -32.71
CA ILE A 349 -20.08 27.20 -33.05
C ILE A 349 -19.91 28.20 -31.90
N ILE A 350 -21.00 28.71 -31.31
CA ILE A 350 -20.94 29.66 -30.18
C ILE A 350 -20.22 29.03 -28.98
N THR A 351 -20.46 27.76 -28.71
CA THR A 351 -19.77 27.02 -27.64
C THR A 351 -18.27 26.93 -27.90
N MET A 352 -17.86 26.62 -29.14
CA MET A 352 -16.44 26.62 -29.52
C MET A 352 -15.80 27.99 -29.33
N LEU A 353 -16.47 29.07 -29.75
CA LEU A 353 -15.99 30.45 -29.60
C LEU A 353 -15.83 30.83 -28.12
N GLY A 354 -16.76 30.41 -27.26
CA GLY A 354 -16.67 30.61 -25.82
C GLY A 354 -15.53 29.82 -25.17
N ARG A 355 -15.27 28.58 -25.60
CA ARG A 355 -14.13 27.77 -25.13
C ARG A 355 -12.78 28.35 -25.54
N ALA A 356 -12.73 29.00 -26.70
CA ALA A 356 -11.54 29.69 -27.19
C ALA A 356 -11.38 31.12 -26.63
N GLU A 357 -12.35 31.61 -25.85
CA GLU A 357 -12.38 32.98 -25.32
C GLU A 357 -12.21 34.05 -26.44
N SER A 358 -12.78 33.78 -27.62
CA SER A 358 -12.59 34.60 -28.82
C SER A 358 -13.26 35.97 -28.69
N LYS A 359 -12.50 37.00 -28.31
CA LYS A 359 -13.00 38.37 -28.09
C LYS A 359 -13.72 38.96 -29.31
N ASP A 360 -13.25 38.65 -30.52
CA ASP A 360 -13.87 39.13 -31.77
C ASP A 360 -15.30 38.61 -31.98
N ALA A 361 -15.67 37.52 -31.31
CA ALA A 361 -17.01 36.96 -31.36
C ALA A 361 -17.99 37.62 -30.38
N LEU A 362 -17.50 38.42 -29.42
CA LEU A 362 -18.31 38.98 -28.35
C LEU A 362 -19.56 39.73 -28.85
N PRO A 363 -19.49 40.62 -29.87
CA PRO A 363 -20.67 41.32 -30.36
C PRO A 363 -21.77 40.37 -30.88
N VAL A 364 -21.36 39.30 -31.56
CA VAL A 364 -22.28 38.30 -32.11
C VAL A 364 -22.86 37.41 -31.01
N VAL A 365 -22.05 37.04 -30.01
CA VAL A 365 -22.49 36.27 -28.84
C VAL A 365 -23.50 37.07 -28.02
N LEU A 366 -23.24 38.35 -27.75
CA LEU A 366 -24.19 39.23 -27.04
C LEU A 366 -25.50 39.40 -27.80
N LYS A 367 -25.46 39.56 -29.13
CA LYS A 367 -26.67 39.59 -29.96
C LYS A 367 -27.48 38.27 -29.85
N SER A 368 -26.78 37.14 -29.73
CA SER A 368 -27.37 35.80 -29.66
C SER A 368 -28.05 35.49 -28.32
N LEU A 369 -27.88 36.34 -27.29
CA LEU A 369 -28.66 36.26 -26.05
C LEU A 369 -30.18 36.43 -26.30
N ASN A 370 -30.54 37.10 -27.40
CA ASN A 370 -31.93 37.29 -27.83
C ASN A 370 -32.40 36.26 -28.88
N ALA A 371 -31.66 35.16 -29.08
CA ALA A 371 -32.04 34.12 -30.03
C ALA A 371 -33.38 33.48 -29.63
N LYS A 372 -34.24 33.18 -30.62
CA LYS A 372 -35.51 32.49 -30.40
C LYS A 372 -35.31 31.01 -30.04
N ASP A 373 -34.28 30.39 -30.61
CA ASP A 373 -33.96 28.99 -30.34
C ASP A 373 -33.28 28.83 -28.95
N PRO A 374 -33.81 27.96 -28.07
CA PRO A 374 -33.25 27.77 -26.72
C PRO A 374 -31.81 27.25 -26.69
N LYS A 375 -31.39 26.42 -27.65
CA LYS A 375 -30.01 25.88 -27.70
C LYS A 375 -29.01 26.99 -27.99
N VAL A 376 -29.34 27.84 -28.96
CA VAL A 376 -28.51 29.00 -29.34
C VAL A 376 -28.41 29.99 -28.18
N LYS A 377 -29.55 30.29 -27.54
CA LYS A 377 -29.58 31.21 -26.40
C LYS A 377 -28.73 30.70 -25.22
N LYS A 378 -28.85 29.42 -24.84
CA LYS A 378 -28.03 28.82 -23.76
C LYS A 378 -26.54 28.88 -24.07
N ALA A 379 -26.15 28.49 -25.28
CA ALA A 379 -24.76 28.57 -25.72
C ALA A 379 -24.25 30.03 -25.65
N ALA A 380 -25.08 31.00 -26.03
CA ALA A 380 -24.75 32.42 -25.95
C ALA A 380 -24.60 32.91 -24.51
N ILE A 381 -25.49 32.53 -23.58
CA ILE A 381 -25.40 32.90 -22.16
C ILE A 381 -24.09 32.39 -21.55
N TRP A 382 -23.73 31.12 -21.83
CA TRP A 382 -22.48 30.55 -21.35
C TRP A 382 -21.25 31.24 -21.97
N ALA A 383 -21.25 31.40 -23.30
CA ALA A 383 -20.14 32.02 -24.02
C ALA A 383 -19.95 33.50 -23.65
N ALA A 384 -21.04 34.25 -23.39
CA ALA A 384 -20.98 35.64 -22.95
C ALA A 384 -20.20 35.78 -21.63
N GLY A 385 -20.54 34.94 -20.63
CA GLY A 385 -19.82 34.92 -19.35
C GLY A 385 -18.33 34.61 -19.50
N LYS A 386 -17.96 33.74 -20.44
CA LYS A 386 -16.56 33.39 -20.72
C LYS A 386 -15.80 34.47 -21.50
N ILE A 387 -16.35 34.95 -22.61
CA ILE A 387 -15.67 35.87 -23.53
C ILE A 387 -15.69 37.30 -22.98
N GLY A 388 -16.86 37.80 -22.59
CA GLY A 388 -17.05 39.22 -22.31
C GLY A 388 -16.81 39.62 -20.87
N GLN A 389 -16.84 38.67 -19.93
CA GLN A 389 -16.65 38.95 -18.50
C GLN A 389 -17.57 40.10 -18.05
N GLU A 390 -17.01 41.19 -17.50
CA GLU A 390 -17.74 42.39 -17.09
C GLU A 390 -18.63 42.97 -18.21
N ALA A 391 -18.16 42.98 -19.46
CA ALA A 391 -18.91 43.55 -20.59
C ALA A 391 -20.20 42.77 -20.92
N SER A 392 -20.33 41.53 -20.44
CA SER A 392 -21.54 40.72 -20.65
C SER A 392 -22.60 40.89 -19.57
N VAL A 393 -22.28 41.51 -18.43
CA VAL A 393 -23.18 41.60 -17.28
C VAL A 393 -24.49 42.28 -17.66
N ALA A 394 -24.45 43.40 -18.38
CA ALA A 394 -25.66 44.12 -18.81
C ALA A 394 -26.58 43.26 -19.69
N GLY A 395 -26.00 42.49 -20.62
CA GLY A 395 -26.76 41.57 -21.48
C GLY A 395 -27.38 40.42 -20.69
N LEU A 396 -26.63 39.82 -19.76
CA LEU A 396 -27.11 38.76 -18.88
C LEU A 396 -28.23 39.25 -17.94
N LEU A 397 -28.11 40.45 -17.39
CA LEU A 397 -29.16 41.10 -16.60
C LEU A 397 -30.43 41.34 -17.42
N SER A 398 -30.30 41.68 -18.71
CA SER A 398 -31.45 41.82 -19.59
C SER A 398 -32.17 40.48 -19.82
N VAL A 399 -31.43 39.37 -19.93
CA VAL A 399 -32.02 38.02 -20.00
C VAL A 399 -32.77 37.69 -18.71
N LEU A 400 -32.22 38.01 -17.53
CA LEU A 400 -32.92 37.79 -16.25
C LEU A 400 -34.27 38.51 -16.14
N LYS A 401 -34.45 39.65 -16.81
CA LYS A 401 -35.71 40.41 -16.78
C LYS A 401 -36.85 39.75 -17.57
N THR A 402 -36.53 38.94 -18.58
CA THR A 402 -37.51 38.48 -19.59
C THR A 402 -37.43 36.99 -19.91
N GLY A 403 -36.41 36.30 -19.39
CA GLY A 403 -36.13 34.90 -19.66
C GLY A 403 -37.01 33.92 -18.89
N THR A 404 -36.98 32.67 -19.34
CA THR A 404 -37.63 31.54 -18.66
C THR A 404 -36.84 31.12 -17.41
N ALA A 405 -37.41 30.24 -16.58
CA ALA A 405 -36.71 29.67 -15.43
C ALA A 405 -35.38 28.98 -15.82
N GLU A 406 -35.35 28.35 -17.00
CA GLU A 406 -34.16 27.70 -17.53
C GLU A 406 -33.10 28.72 -17.98
N ASP A 407 -33.52 29.83 -18.59
CA ASP A 407 -32.62 30.93 -18.92
C ASP A 407 -32.00 31.53 -17.66
N ILE A 408 -32.81 31.74 -16.61
CA ILE A 408 -32.38 32.27 -15.31
C ILE A 408 -31.32 31.37 -14.66
N ALA A 409 -31.53 30.05 -14.64
CA ALA A 409 -30.56 29.09 -14.11
C ALA A 409 -29.24 29.10 -14.90
N THR A 410 -29.32 29.24 -16.22
CA THR A 410 -28.15 29.32 -17.10
C THR A 410 -27.39 30.63 -16.87
N VAL A 411 -28.09 31.76 -16.71
CA VAL A 411 -27.48 33.06 -16.39
C VAL A 411 -26.81 33.02 -15.02
N LYS A 412 -27.45 32.47 -13.99
CA LYS A 412 -26.84 32.27 -12.66
C LYS A 412 -25.48 31.56 -12.77
N SER A 413 -25.45 30.45 -13.50
CA SER A 413 -24.23 29.68 -13.72
C SER A 413 -23.16 30.50 -14.46
N SER A 414 -23.58 31.31 -15.44
CA SER A 414 -22.68 32.20 -16.19
C SER A 414 -22.10 33.32 -15.30
N LEU A 415 -22.93 34.00 -14.50
CA LEU A 415 -22.52 35.05 -13.56
C LEU A 415 -21.51 34.55 -12.52
N LEU A 416 -21.66 33.32 -12.02
CA LEU A 416 -20.70 32.71 -11.10
C LEU A 416 -19.30 32.54 -11.71
N THR A 417 -19.18 32.48 -13.04
CA THR A 417 -17.88 32.35 -13.72
C THR A 417 -17.20 33.67 -14.06
N ILE A 418 -17.90 34.80 -13.91
CA ILE A 418 -17.35 36.12 -14.24
C ILE A 418 -16.35 36.58 -13.18
N LYS A 419 -15.17 37.00 -13.64
CA LYS A 419 -14.06 37.50 -12.83
C LYS A 419 -14.00 39.03 -12.91
N SER A 420 -14.96 39.72 -12.30
CA SER A 420 -14.95 41.19 -12.17
C SER A 420 -15.31 41.60 -10.75
N ASP A 421 -14.56 42.55 -10.20
CA ASP A 421 -14.78 43.11 -8.87
C ASP A 421 -16.04 43.98 -8.81
N LYS A 422 -16.48 44.51 -9.95
CA LYS A 422 -17.70 45.33 -10.06
C LYS A 422 -18.98 44.51 -10.15
N LEU A 423 -18.87 43.20 -10.38
CA LEU A 423 -20.02 42.33 -10.56
C LEU A 423 -20.98 42.42 -9.37
N VAL A 424 -20.44 42.42 -8.14
CA VAL A 424 -21.24 42.48 -6.91
C VAL A 424 -22.06 43.77 -6.85
N ASP A 425 -21.46 44.91 -7.17
CA ASP A 425 -22.14 46.22 -7.20
C ASP A 425 -23.21 46.28 -8.28
N GLN A 426 -22.91 45.77 -9.48
CA GLN A 426 -23.85 45.72 -10.60
C GLN A 426 -25.07 44.84 -10.28
N LEU A 427 -24.84 43.66 -9.69
CA LEU A 427 -25.90 42.75 -9.28
C LEU A 427 -26.76 43.34 -8.16
N ALA A 428 -26.14 43.90 -7.12
CA ALA A 428 -26.85 44.53 -6.01
C ALA A 428 -27.71 45.72 -6.47
N THR A 429 -27.20 46.53 -7.41
CA THR A 429 -27.94 47.66 -8.00
C THR A 429 -29.14 47.18 -8.83
N ALA A 430 -28.99 46.08 -9.58
CA ALA A 430 -30.04 45.55 -10.43
C ALA A 430 -31.13 44.80 -9.66
N LEU A 431 -30.79 44.17 -8.53
CA LEU A 431 -31.65 43.24 -7.78
C LEU A 431 -33.06 43.77 -7.46
N PRO A 432 -33.25 45.02 -6.98
CA PRO A 432 -34.59 45.55 -6.70
C PRO A 432 -35.51 45.65 -7.93
N GLY A 433 -34.93 45.84 -9.12
CA GLY A 433 -35.67 46.00 -10.39
C GLY A 433 -35.85 44.71 -11.19
N LEU A 434 -35.44 43.56 -10.67
CA LEU A 434 -35.65 42.25 -11.30
C LEU A 434 -37.03 41.67 -10.95
N PRO A 435 -37.65 40.89 -11.85
CA PRO A 435 -38.88 40.18 -11.53
C PRO A 435 -38.63 39.17 -10.39
N ALA A 436 -39.68 38.89 -9.60
CA ALA A 436 -39.58 37.99 -8.45
C ALA A 436 -39.07 36.58 -8.81
N THR A 437 -39.29 36.13 -10.05
CA THR A 437 -38.77 34.85 -10.57
C THR A 437 -37.24 34.84 -10.76
N ALA A 438 -36.60 36.00 -10.92
CA ALA A 438 -35.17 36.13 -11.18
C ALA A 438 -34.35 36.62 -9.97
N GLN A 439 -34.99 37.27 -8.99
CA GLN A 439 -34.34 37.74 -7.77
C GLN A 439 -33.60 36.63 -6.99
N PRO A 440 -34.16 35.40 -6.80
CA PRO A 440 -33.46 34.31 -6.11
C PRO A 440 -32.11 33.98 -6.72
N ALA A 441 -32.02 33.95 -8.06
CA ALA A 441 -30.79 33.64 -8.77
C ALA A 441 -29.68 34.67 -8.48
N VAL A 442 -30.01 35.95 -8.38
CA VAL A 442 -29.04 37.01 -8.06
C VAL A 442 -28.67 37.01 -6.59
N ILE A 443 -29.63 36.78 -5.68
CA ILE A 443 -29.36 36.61 -4.24
C ILE A 443 -28.37 35.46 -4.02
N ASP A 444 -28.58 34.32 -4.68
CA ASP A 444 -27.69 33.17 -4.59
C ASP A 444 -26.27 33.48 -5.10
N VAL A 445 -26.13 34.28 -6.16
CA VAL A 445 -24.81 34.72 -6.65
C VAL A 445 -24.12 35.63 -5.64
N LEU A 446 -24.84 36.58 -5.04
CA LEU A 446 -24.29 37.45 -4.00
C LEU A 446 -23.86 36.65 -2.77
N ALA A 447 -24.67 35.68 -2.34
CA ALA A 447 -24.36 34.78 -1.23
C ALA A 447 -23.15 33.89 -1.54
N ALA A 448 -23.09 33.27 -2.72
CA ALA A 448 -21.97 32.44 -3.15
C ALA A 448 -20.65 33.22 -3.25
N ARG A 449 -20.72 34.54 -3.49
CA ARG A 449 -19.57 35.45 -3.51
C ARG A 449 -19.31 36.13 -2.16
N ALA A 450 -20.02 35.76 -1.10
CA ALA A 450 -19.90 36.34 0.25
C ALA A 450 -19.92 37.88 0.24
N ALA A 451 -20.85 38.48 -0.51
CA ALA A 451 -20.96 39.92 -0.73
C ALA A 451 -21.48 40.69 0.51
N SER A 452 -20.76 40.63 1.63
CA SER A 452 -21.20 41.16 2.93
C SER A 452 -21.56 42.64 2.93
N SER A 453 -20.84 43.46 2.15
CA SER A 453 -21.14 44.89 1.96
C SER A 453 -22.53 45.17 1.35
N LYS A 454 -23.22 44.14 0.84
CA LYS A 454 -24.55 44.22 0.21
C LYS A 454 -25.65 43.57 1.05
N LEU A 455 -25.38 43.22 2.31
CA LEU A 455 -26.36 42.62 3.21
C LEU A 455 -27.65 43.47 3.34
N SER A 456 -27.52 44.80 3.36
CA SER A 456 -28.67 45.71 3.47
C SER A 456 -29.66 45.56 2.30
N VAL A 457 -29.14 45.35 1.09
CA VAL A 457 -29.95 45.16 -0.13
C VAL A 457 -30.73 43.86 -0.05
N VAL A 458 -30.09 42.77 0.40
CA VAL A 458 -30.75 41.47 0.58
C VAL A 458 -31.72 41.48 1.78
N SER A 459 -31.39 42.19 2.85
CA SER A 459 -32.22 42.30 4.06
C SER A 459 -33.57 42.96 3.78
N ALA A 460 -33.63 43.90 2.82
CA ALA A 460 -34.89 44.51 2.39
C ALA A 460 -35.89 43.47 1.83
N LEU A 461 -35.38 42.37 1.27
CA LEU A 461 -36.19 41.30 0.67
C LEU A 461 -36.69 40.24 1.68
N LEU A 462 -36.27 40.30 2.95
CA LEU A 462 -36.82 39.45 4.02
C LEU A 462 -38.32 39.69 4.27
N LYS A 463 -38.82 40.86 3.84
CA LYS A 463 -40.25 41.25 3.91
C LYS A 463 -41.00 41.00 2.59
N SER A 464 -40.37 40.37 1.61
CA SER A 464 -41.00 40.08 0.31
C SER A 464 -42.27 39.23 0.50
N THR A 465 -43.32 39.56 -0.25
CA THR A 465 -44.55 38.75 -0.32
C THR A 465 -44.38 37.52 -1.21
N ASN A 466 -43.31 37.44 -2.01
CA ASN A 466 -42.97 36.25 -2.78
C ASN A 466 -42.18 35.26 -1.90
N PRO A 467 -42.67 34.03 -1.68
CA PRO A 467 -42.07 33.07 -0.75
C PRO A 467 -40.68 32.59 -1.19
N GLU A 468 -40.41 32.45 -2.50
CA GLU A 468 -39.10 32.02 -3.01
C GLU A 468 -38.04 33.10 -2.80
N VAL A 469 -38.39 34.36 -3.08
CA VAL A 469 -37.51 35.52 -2.84
C VAL A 469 -37.19 35.64 -1.36
N LYS A 470 -38.23 35.56 -0.52
CA LYS A 470 -38.10 35.63 0.93
C LYS A 470 -37.18 34.53 1.46
N LYS A 471 -37.41 33.28 1.03
CA LYS A 471 -36.57 32.12 1.40
C LYS A 471 -35.11 32.32 0.99
N SER A 472 -34.83 32.68 -0.26
CA SER A 472 -33.45 32.94 -0.73
C SER A 472 -32.78 34.07 0.07
N ALA A 473 -33.52 35.11 0.44
CA ALA A 473 -32.98 36.20 1.27
C ALA A 473 -32.56 35.70 2.66
N TYR A 474 -33.38 34.89 3.33
CA TYR A 474 -33.03 34.27 4.61
C TYR A 474 -31.84 33.30 4.49
N ASP A 475 -31.84 32.43 3.47
CA ASP A 475 -30.75 31.47 3.23
C ASP A 475 -29.40 32.16 2.96
N ALA A 476 -29.43 33.34 2.33
CA ALA A 476 -28.24 34.15 2.04
C ALA A 476 -27.64 34.82 3.28
N LEU A 477 -28.41 35.07 4.35
CA LEU A 477 -27.93 35.79 5.53
C LEU A 477 -26.65 35.18 6.11
N LYS A 478 -26.55 33.84 6.16
CA LYS A 478 -25.37 33.14 6.71
C LYS A 478 -24.06 33.42 5.97
N SER A 479 -24.14 33.77 4.69
CA SER A 479 -23.00 34.02 3.82
C SER A 479 -22.67 35.50 3.69
N LEU A 480 -23.63 36.37 4.02
CA LEU A 480 -23.51 37.83 3.89
C LEU A 480 -23.25 38.51 5.23
N ALA A 481 -23.77 37.97 6.33
CA ALA A 481 -23.63 38.58 7.64
C ALA A 481 -22.21 38.47 8.20
N THR A 482 -21.80 39.51 8.91
CA THR A 482 -20.54 39.62 9.64
C THR A 482 -20.80 39.88 11.13
N SER A 483 -19.75 39.99 11.93
CA SER A 483 -19.86 40.36 13.35
C SER A 483 -20.54 41.71 13.57
N ASN A 484 -20.44 42.64 12.60
CA ASN A 484 -21.05 43.96 12.68
C ASN A 484 -22.59 43.91 12.56
N ASP A 485 -23.13 42.83 12.01
CA ASP A 485 -24.56 42.66 11.72
C ASP A 485 -25.30 41.93 12.85
N LEU A 486 -24.58 41.46 13.87
CA LEU A 486 -25.15 40.71 15.00
C LEU A 486 -26.30 41.44 15.71
N PRO A 487 -26.25 42.77 15.98
CA PRO A 487 -27.38 43.47 16.61
C PRO A 487 -28.68 43.36 15.80
N GLN A 488 -28.58 43.47 14.46
CA GLN A 488 -29.75 43.31 13.58
C GLN A 488 -30.25 41.87 13.58
N LEU A 489 -29.35 40.89 13.55
CA LEU A 489 -29.71 39.48 13.58
C LEU A 489 -30.36 39.07 14.91
N PHE A 490 -29.91 39.60 16.05
CA PHE A 490 -30.55 39.39 17.35
C PHE A 490 -31.96 39.99 17.38
N THR A 491 -32.14 41.16 16.78
CA THR A 491 -33.46 41.79 16.64
C THR A 491 -34.40 40.90 15.82
N LEU A 492 -33.91 40.34 14.70
CA LEU A 492 -34.68 39.39 13.88
C LEU A 492 -35.02 38.11 14.65
N LEU A 493 -34.07 37.56 15.41
CA LEU A 493 -34.30 36.34 16.20
C LEU A 493 -35.37 36.54 17.29
N ASN A 494 -35.41 37.72 17.90
CA ASN A 494 -36.40 38.08 18.92
C ASN A 494 -37.77 38.44 18.33
N ALA A 495 -37.81 39.00 17.12
CA ALA A 495 -39.06 39.23 16.40
C ALA A 495 -39.80 37.92 16.06
N GLY A 496 -39.05 36.82 15.94
CA GLY A 496 -39.60 35.50 15.63
C GLY A 496 -39.94 35.33 14.15
N GLY A 497 -40.74 34.30 13.85
CA GLY A 497 -41.12 33.92 12.49
C GLY A 497 -41.49 32.45 12.41
N SER A 498 -41.52 31.92 11.19
CA SER A 498 -41.56 30.48 10.95
C SER A 498 -40.29 29.79 11.47
N ALA A 499 -40.36 28.47 11.69
CA ALA A 499 -39.22 27.69 12.17
C ALA A 499 -38.03 27.75 11.21
N GLU A 500 -38.28 27.81 9.90
CA GLU A 500 -37.27 27.93 8.86
C GLU A 500 -36.54 29.28 8.92
N GLU A 501 -37.28 30.37 9.15
CA GLU A 501 -36.72 31.72 9.29
C GLU A 501 -35.85 31.85 10.54
N ILE A 502 -36.36 31.36 11.69
CA ILE A 502 -35.59 31.31 12.95
C ILE A 502 -34.29 30.53 12.74
N THR A 503 -34.37 29.36 12.11
CA THR A 503 -33.18 28.54 11.81
C THR A 503 -32.19 29.26 10.90
N ALA A 504 -32.65 29.96 9.87
CA ALA A 504 -31.80 30.73 8.98
C ALA A 504 -31.08 31.87 9.73
N VAL A 505 -31.80 32.59 10.61
CA VAL A 505 -31.22 33.65 11.45
C VAL A 505 -30.22 33.06 12.46
N GLN A 506 -30.53 31.93 13.11
CA GLN A 506 -29.59 31.25 14.02
C GLN A 506 -28.28 30.89 13.29
N ARG A 507 -28.36 30.36 12.07
CA ARG A 507 -27.17 30.06 11.25
C ARG A 507 -26.39 31.33 10.90
N ALA A 508 -27.08 32.43 10.60
CA ALA A 508 -26.43 33.71 10.33
C ALA A 508 -25.72 34.28 11.56
N ILE A 509 -26.34 34.21 12.74
CA ILE A 509 -25.71 34.58 14.01
C ILE A 509 -24.48 33.69 14.24
N SER A 510 -24.63 32.38 14.09
CA SER A 510 -23.54 31.41 14.28
C SER A 510 -22.35 31.70 13.36
N ALA A 511 -22.61 32.16 12.12
CA ALA A 511 -21.56 32.60 11.20
C ALA A 511 -20.92 33.94 11.61
N GLY A 512 -21.73 34.94 11.99
CA GLY A 512 -21.25 36.26 12.39
C GLY A 512 -20.47 36.27 13.70
N VAL A 513 -20.84 35.41 14.65
CA VAL A 513 -20.18 35.28 15.96
C VAL A 513 -18.78 34.67 15.85
N LYS A 514 -18.48 33.85 14.84
CA LYS A 514 -17.13 33.30 14.66
C LYS A 514 -16.03 34.36 14.53
N GLY A 515 -16.38 35.59 14.14
CA GLY A 515 -15.46 36.73 14.07
C GLY A 515 -15.31 37.54 15.37
N SER A 516 -16.03 37.20 16.45
CA SER A 516 -16.14 38.03 17.66
C SER A 516 -15.25 37.59 18.84
N GLY A 517 -14.12 36.92 18.58
CA GLY A 517 -13.17 36.46 19.60
C GLY A 517 -13.08 34.95 19.73
N ASP A 518 -12.53 34.45 20.84
CA ASP A 518 -12.45 33.02 21.13
C ASP A 518 -13.82 32.41 21.49
N MET A 519 -13.89 31.08 21.57
CA MET A 519 -15.13 30.35 21.84
C MET A 519 -15.81 30.76 23.17
N THR A 520 -15.04 31.20 24.16
CA THR A 520 -15.57 31.66 25.45
C THR A 520 -16.23 33.03 25.28
N ALA A 521 -15.56 33.98 24.64
CA ALA A 521 -16.10 35.30 24.33
C ALA A 521 -17.36 35.20 23.45
N GLN A 522 -17.35 34.30 22.47
CA GLN A 522 -18.51 33.99 21.63
C GLN A 522 -19.70 33.46 22.45
N SER A 523 -19.45 32.52 23.36
CA SER A 523 -20.48 31.99 24.26
C SER A 523 -21.03 33.08 25.17
N ASP A 524 -20.15 33.93 25.71
CA ASP A 524 -20.52 35.02 26.63
C ASP A 524 -21.40 36.07 25.96
N LEU A 525 -21.08 36.40 24.71
CA LEU A 525 -21.91 37.29 23.89
C LEU A 525 -23.33 36.74 23.73
N ILE A 526 -23.45 35.47 23.35
CA ILE A 526 -24.74 34.82 23.15
C ILE A 526 -25.52 34.67 24.45
N LEU A 527 -24.86 34.27 25.54
CA LEU A 527 -25.49 34.15 26.86
C LEU A 527 -26.00 35.50 27.37
N LYS A 528 -25.21 36.56 27.24
CA LYS A 528 -25.62 37.92 27.60
C LYS A 528 -26.85 38.35 26.78
N GLN A 529 -26.85 38.06 25.48
CA GLN A 529 -27.97 38.42 24.61
C GLN A 529 -29.23 37.59 24.90
N MET A 530 -29.08 36.31 25.21
CA MET A 530 -30.16 35.43 25.64
C MET A 530 -30.79 35.93 26.95
N GLN A 531 -29.99 36.28 27.95
CA GLN A 531 -30.49 36.83 29.22
C GLN A 531 -31.25 38.15 29.06
N ALA A 532 -30.82 38.99 28.12
CA ALA A 532 -31.50 40.25 27.80
C ALA A 532 -32.77 40.07 26.94
N SER A 533 -33.03 38.87 26.41
CA SER A 533 -34.19 38.59 25.56
C SER A 533 -35.44 38.21 26.38
N PRO A 534 -36.66 38.43 25.83
CA PRO A 534 -37.90 37.99 26.47
C PRO A 534 -37.89 36.49 26.79
N ALA A 535 -38.52 36.08 27.90
CA ALA A 535 -38.48 34.71 28.39
C ALA A 535 -38.92 33.67 27.35
N ASP A 536 -39.96 33.98 26.57
CA ASP A 536 -40.48 33.13 25.49
C ASP A 536 -39.56 33.04 24.25
N LYS A 537 -38.53 33.88 24.17
CA LYS A 537 -37.53 33.92 23.08
C LYS A 537 -36.19 33.30 23.47
N GLN A 538 -35.92 33.07 24.75
CA GLN A 538 -34.63 32.55 25.22
C GLN A 538 -34.27 31.20 24.57
N ALA A 539 -35.27 30.34 24.32
CA ALA A 539 -35.08 29.05 23.65
C ALA A 539 -34.43 29.16 22.26
N ASN A 540 -34.64 30.28 21.55
CA ASN A 540 -34.08 30.51 20.20
C ASN A 540 -32.55 30.63 20.20
N TYR A 541 -31.92 30.92 21.35
CA TYR A 541 -30.46 31.07 21.46
C TYR A 541 -29.73 29.74 21.71
N LEU A 542 -30.42 28.70 22.20
CA LEU A 542 -29.81 27.43 22.57
C LEU A 542 -29.16 26.73 21.37
N ALA A 543 -29.74 26.81 20.18
CA ALA A 543 -29.17 26.22 18.96
C ALA A 543 -27.89 26.94 18.51
N VAL A 544 -27.83 28.27 18.74
CA VAL A 544 -26.63 29.06 18.48
C VAL A 544 -25.50 28.63 19.43
N LEU A 545 -25.79 28.47 20.72
CA LEU A 545 -24.82 27.95 21.70
C LEU A 545 -24.30 26.55 21.32
N ALA A 546 -25.18 25.66 20.87
CA ALA A 546 -24.80 24.33 20.41
C ALA A 546 -23.87 24.35 19.18
N SER A 547 -24.03 25.34 18.30
CA SER A 547 -23.18 25.52 17.13
C SER A 547 -21.81 26.13 17.44
N ILE A 548 -21.71 26.92 18.52
CA ILE A 548 -20.46 27.48 19.03
C ILE A 548 -19.66 26.39 19.75
N GLY A 549 -20.33 25.60 20.58
CA GLY A 549 -19.71 24.56 21.39
C GLY A 549 -18.97 25.09 22.62
N GLY A 550 -18.11 24.25 23.20
CA GLY A 550 -17.32 24.60 24.38
C GLY A 550 -18.01 24.37 25.73
N LYS A 551 -17.20 24.27 26.79
CA LYS A 551 -17.63 23.85 28.13
C LYS A 551 -18.71 24.77 28.73
N LYS A 552 -18.58 26.09 28.56
CA LYS A 552 -19.51 27.08 29.14
C LYS A 552 -20.88 27.05 28.46
N ALA A 553 -20.91 27.02 27.12
CA ALA A 553 -22.13 26.83 26.37
C ALA A 553 -22.81 25.50 26.72
N LEU A 554 -22.03 24.40 26.78
CA LEU A 554 -22.54 23.08 27.14
C LEU A 554 -23.19 23.09 28.52
N ALA A 555 -22.51 23.61 29.55
CA ALA A 555 -23.04 23.72 30.90
C ALA A 555 -24.35 24.52 30.95
N SER A 556 -24.44 25.61 30.20
CA SER A 556 -25.66 26.43 30.14
C SER A 556 -26.83 25.71 29.47
N VAL A 557 -26.59 24.97 28.38
CA VAL A 557 -27.65 24.20 27.70
C VAL A 557 -28.08 23.01 28.55
N VAL A 558 -27.15 22.31 29.22
CA VAL A 558 -27.46 21.24 30.18
C VAL A 558 -28.29 21.78 31.36
N SER A 559 -27.92 22.94 31.92
CA SER A 559 -28.72 23.59 32.96
C SER A 559 -30.13 23.93 32.46
N SER A 560 -30.26 24.41 31.22
CA SER A 560 -31.56 24.72 30.61
C SER A 560 -32.44 23.47 30.47
N TYR A 561 -31.85 22.30 30.18
CA TYR A 561 -32.55 21.03 30.20
C TYR A 561 -32.96 20.59 31.62
N GLY A 562 -32.12 20.83 32.63
CA GLY A 562 -32.39 20.45 34.02
C GLY A 562 -33.49 21.29 34.70
N SER A 563 -33.47 22.61 34.49
CA SER A 563 -34.30 23.57 35.24
C SER A 563 -35.32 24.36 34.40
N GLY A 564 -35.31 24.23 33.08
CA GLY A 564 -36.22 24.96 32.18
C GLY A 564 -37.67 24.45 32.25
N ASP A 565 -38.59 25.24 31.69
CA ASP A 565 -39.95 24.77 31.40
C ASP A 565 -39.97 23.75 30.25
N ALA A 566 -41.14 23.19 29.93
CA ALA A 566 -41.27 22.16 28.90
C ALA A 566 -40.76 22.60 27.52
N GLY A 567 -40.93 23.88 27.15
CA GLY A 567 -40.47 24.41 25.87
C GLY A 567 -38.95 24.54 25.83
N ILE A 568 -38.35 25.11 26.87
CA ILE A 568 -36.90 25.25 27.02
C ILE A 568 -36.22 23.88 27.08
N LYS A 569 -36.79 22.93 27.82
CA LYS A 569 -36.27 21.55 27.90
C LYS A 569 -36.19 20.90 26.52
N LYS A 570 -37.27 21.00 25.74
CA LYS A 570 -37.34 20.47 24.37
C LYS A 570 -36.28 21.09 23.46
N SER A 571 -36.11 22.41 23.49
CA SER A 571 -35.06 23.08 22.72
C SER A 571 -33.66 22.72 23.20
N ALA A 572 -33.45 22.57 24.51
CA ALA A 572 -32.16 22.20 25.09
C ALA A 572 -31.73 20.80 24.66
N ILE A 573 -32.60 19.79 24.71
CA ILE A 573 -32.25 18.43 24.28
C ILE A 573 -31.99 18.35 22.76
N GLN A 574 -32.75 19.09 21.95
CA GLN A 574 -32.49 19.20 20.51
C GLN A 574 -31.13 19.86 20.23
N SER A 575 -30.79 20.92 20.96
CA SER A 575 -29.48 21.58 20.91
C SER A 575 -28.35 20.63 21.29
N LEU A 576 -28.47 19.91 22.41
CA LEU A 576 -27.48 18.90 22.83
C LEU A 576 -27.32 17.82 21.77
N SER A 577 -28.40 17.35 21.17
CA SER A 577 -28.36 16.30 20.14
C SER A 577 -27.70 16.74 18.84
N SER A 578 -27.73 18.04 18.56
CA SER A 578 -27.16 18.65 17.35
C SER A 578 -25.78 19.29 17.56
N TRP A 579 -25.19 19.11 18.74
CA TRP A 579 -23.95 19.79 19.18
C TRP A 579 -22.83 19.76 18.14
N ALA A 580 -22.05 20.84 18.06
CA ALA A 580 -21.03 21.01 17.03
C ALA A 580 -19.94 19.91 17.03
N ASP A 581 -19.62 19.37 18.19
CA ASP A 581 -18.57 18.36 18.40
C ASP A 581 -19.03 17.23 19.34
N ALA A 582 -18.11 16.35 19.72
CA ALA A 582 -18.39 15.21 20.59
C ALA A 582 -18.48 15.53 22.09
N SER A 583 -18.28 16.79 22.51
CA SER A 583 -18.23 17.15 23.94
C SER A 583 -19.55 16.93 24.68
N ALA A 584 -20.68 16.95 23.98
CA ALA A 584 -21.99 16.65 24.57
C ALA A 584 -22.25 15.15 24.78
N ALA A 585 -21.38 14.24 24.31
CA ALA A 585 -21.62 12.80 24.33
C ALA A 585 -21.91 12.27 25.75
N ASN A 586 -21.11 12.64 26.75
CA ASN A 586 -21.31 12.13 28.11
C ASN A 586 -22.64 12.60 28.72
N GLU A 587 -23.02 13.85 28.46
CA GLU A 587 -24.29 14.41 28.94
C GLU A 587 -25.49 13.76 28.26
N LEU A 588 -25.41 13.55 26.93
CA LEU A 588 -26.44 12.83 26.18
C LEU A 588 -26.60 11.39 26.68
N LEU A 589 -25.51 10.68 26.94
CA LEU A 589 -25.55 9.33 27.51
C LEU A 589 -26.17 9.34 28.92
N ALA A 590 -25.82 10.32 29.76
CA ALA A 590 -26.38 10.47 31.09
C ALA A 590 -27.89 10.76 31.07
N ILE A 591 -28.35 11.60 30.13
CA ILE A 591 -29.78 11.89 29.91
C ILE A 591 -30.48 10.61 29.45
N ALA A 592 -29.96 9.90 28.45
CA ALA A 592 -30.54 8.65 27.94
C ALA A 592 -30.68 7.58 29.03
N LYS A 593 -29.75 7.51 29.99
CA LYS A 593 -29.81 6.57 31.13
C LYS A 593 -30.89 6.92 32.16
N LYS A 594 -31.23 8.20 32.33
CA LYS A 594 -32.07 8.69 33.45
C LYS A 594 -33.47 9.10 33.04
N THR A 595 -33.67 9.59 31.82
CA THR A 595 -34.95 10.15 31.41
C THR A 595 -36.03 9.07 31.30
N GLY A 596 -37.22 9.40 31.80
CA GLY A 596 -38.43 8.60 31.59
C GLY A 596 -39.23 9.04 30.36
N ASP A 597 -38.90 10.20 29.78
CA ASP A 597 -39.59 10.74 28.60
C ASP A 597 -39.02 10.11 27.31
N ALA A 598 -39.92 9.65 26.44
CA ALA A 598 -39.54 8.91 25.24
C ALA A 598 -38.91 9.80 24.17
N ASP A 599 -39.36 11.05 24.03
CA ASP A 599 -38.83 11.99 23.03
C ASP A 599 -37.43 12.45 23.44
N ASP A 600 -37.23 12.75 24.72
CA ASP A 600 -35.93 13.08 25.29
C ASP A 600 -34.96 11.90 25.15
N PHE A 601 -35.42 10.67 25.42
CA PHE A 601 -34.61 9.46 25.24
C PHE A 601 -34.16 9.31 23.79
N ASN A 602 -35.08 9.46 22.84
CA ASN A 602 -34.79 9.33 21.40
C ASN A 602 -33.82 10.40 20.92
N ALA A 603 -33.99 11.64 21.34
CA ALA A 603 -33.10 12.75 21.03
C ALA A 603 -31.70 12.49 21.63
N ALA A 604 -31.63 12.15 22.92
CA ALA A 604 -30.39 11.86 23.61
C ALA A 604 -29.59 10.73 22.96
N LEU A 605 -30.26 9.60 22.65
CA LEU A 605 -29.61 8.44 22.02
C LEU A 605 -29.12 8.77 20.60
N SER A 606 -29.94 9.44 19.79
CA SER A 606 -29.56 9.81 18.42
C SER A 606 -28.42 10.84 18.41
N GLY A 607 -28.48 11.81 19.33
CA GLY A 607 -27.42 12.77 19.57
C GLY A 607 -26.11 12.10 19.98
N TYR A 608 -26.17 11.08 20.85
CA TYR A 608 -24.98 10.35 21.30
C TYR A 608 -24.32 9.56 20.17
N VAL A 609 -25.11 8.93 19.30
CA VAL A 609 -24.60 8.27 18.07
C VAL A 609 -23.95 9.30 17.15
N ALA A 610 -24.60 10.46 16.93
CA ALA A 610 -24.03 11.53 16.11
C ALA A 610 -22.74 12.12 16.72
N ALA A 611 -22.67 12.27 18.05
CA ALA A 611 -21.48 12.71 18.77
C ALA A 611 -20.34 11.69 18.64
N THR A 612 -20.65 10.38 18.63
CA THR A 612 -19.68 9.32 18.37
C THR A 612 -19.06 9.45 16.98
N ALA A 613 -19.87 9.72 15.95
CA ALA A 613 -19.40 9.95 14.60
C ALA A 613 -18.44 11.16 14.50
N LYS A 614 -18.75 12.25 15.22
CA LYS A 614 -17.96 13.49 15.28
C LYS A 614 -16.72 13.40 16.16
N SER A 615 -16.60 12.36 17.00
CA SER A 615 -15.51 12.22 17.94
C SER A 615 -14.15 12.02 17.26
N ALA A 616 -13.08 12.57 17.82
CA ALA A 616 -11.71 12.32 17.37
C ALA A 616 -11.11 11.02 17.96
N LYS A 617 -11.86 10.30 18.81
CA LYS A 617 -11.38 9.08 19.46
C LYS A 617 -11.09 7.95 18.46
N PRO A 618 -10.18 7.00 18.78
CA PRO A 618 -9.89 5.85 17.93
C PRO A 618 -11.13 5.01 17.60
N ALA A 619 -11.06 4.29 16.48
CA ALA A 619 -12.14 3.42 15.99
C ALA A 619 -12.61 2.42 17.06
N ALA A 620 -11.68 1.83 17.81
CA ALA A 620 -11.97 0.91 18.92
C ALA A 620 -12.88 1.55 19.98
N ILE A 621 -12.60 2.79 20.39
CA ILE A 621 -13.44 3.50 21.37
C ILE A 621 -14.79 3.88 20.80
N LYS A 622 -14.86 4.31 19.54
CA LYS A 622 -16.15 4.61 18.90
C LYS A 622 -17.06 3.39 18.86
N VAL A 623 -16.50 2.20 18.66
CA VAL A 623 -17.24 0.94 18.73
C VAL A 623 -17.74 0.68 20.15
N ILE A 624 -16.94 0.93 21.19
CA ILE A 624 -17.39 0.85 22.58
C ILE A 624 -18.55 1.82 22.86
N MET A 625 -18.42 3.09 22.44
CA MET A 625 -19.49 4.08 22.57
C MET A 625 -20.79 3.61 21.90
N LEU A 626 -20.72 3.08 20.66
CA LEU A 626 -21.91 2.54 19.99
C LEU A 626 -22.50 1.32 20.72
N ARG A 627 -21.67 0.49 21.36
CA ARG A 627 -22.15 -0.63 22.19
C ARG A 627 -22.85 -0.13 23.45
N ASP A 628 -22.37 0.96 24.07
CA ASP A 628 -23.05 1.59 25.19
C ASP A 628 -24.42 2.15 24.78
N ALA A 629 -24.49 2.78 23.59
CA ALA A 629 -25.75 3.20 23.00
C ALA A 629 -26.69 2.00 22.77
N MET A 630 -26.15 0.88 22.28
CA MET A 630 -26.92 -0.34 21.99
C MET A 630 -27.47 -0.97 23.26
N ALA A 631 -26.73 -0.92 24.36
CA ALA A 631 -27.20 -1.42 25.66
C ALA A 631 -28.40 -0.61 26.22
N LEU A 632 -28.57 0.64 25.79
CA LEU A 632 -29.72 1.47 26.18
C LEU A 632 -30.91 1.35 25.20
N ALA A 633 -30.65 1.00 23.94
CA ALA A 633 -31.66 0.95 22.89
C ALA A 633 -32.79 -0.05 23.21
N LYS A 634 -34.04 0.44 23.17
CA LYS A 634 -35.25 -0.31 23.53
C LYS A 634 -36.00 -0.83 22.31
N THR A 635 -35.91 -0.15 21.17
CA THR A 635 -36.65 -0.47 19.94
C THR A 635 -35.72 -0.86 18.79
N ASP A 636 -36.22 -1.62 17.82
CA ASP A 636 -35.41 -2.02 16.66
C ASP A 636 -34.95 -0.83 15.82
N ALA A 637 -35.75 0.24 15.71
CA ALA A 637 -35.34 1.47 15.01
C ALA A 637 -34.11 2.15 15.66
N GLN A 638 -34.05 2.15 17.00
CA GLN A 638 -32.90 2.67 17.74
C GLN A 638 -31.66 1.80 17.54
N LYS A 639 -31.82 0.47 17.56
CA LYS A 639 -30.74 -0.48 17.28
C LYS A 639 -30.24 -0.34 15.83
N GLU A 640 -31.15 -0.16 14.88
CA GLU A 640 -30.83 0.03 13.46
C GLU A 640 -30.00 1.30 13.23
N LEU A 641 -30.33 2.42 13.90
CA LEU A 641 -29.56 3.65 13.87
C LEU A 641 -28.09 3.41 14.25
N ILE A 642 -27.85 2.62 15.30
CA ILE A 642 -26.51 2.29 15.81
C ILE A 642 -25.77 1.37 14.83
N LEU A 643 -26.45 0.32 14.32
CA LEU A 643 -25.86 -0.62 13.37
C LEU A 643 -25.49 0.04 12.04
N LYS A 644 -26.20 1.08 11.60
CA LYS A 644 -25.86 1.86 10.40
C LYS A 644 -24.60 2.71 10.57
N GLU A 645 -24.26 3.12 11.79
CA GLU A 645 -23.05 3.89 12.08
C GLU A 645 -21.81 2.97 12.23
N LEU A 646 -22.00 1.80 12.85
CA LEU A 646 -20.97 0.82 13.19
C LEU A 646 -19.97 0.45 12.07
N PRO A 647 -20.38 0.19 10.80
CA PRO A 647 -19.44 -0.26 9.76
C PRO A 647 -18.38 0.76 9.35
N LYS A 648 -18.53 2.04 9.73
CA LYS A 648 -17.53 3.07 9.43
C LYS A 648 -16.19 2.82 10.15
N TYR A 649 -16.19 2.05 11.23
CA TYR A 649 -15.02 1.86 12.09
C TYR A 649 -14.20 0.60 11.78
N ARG A 650 -14.78 -0.35 11.04
CA ARG A 650 -14.08 -1.50 10.42
C ARG A 650 -13.19 -2.34 11.36
N THR A 651 -13.56 -2.47 12.63
CA THR A 651 -12.82 -3.28 13.60
C THR A 651 -13.36 -4.71 13.69
N PHE A 652 -12.53 -5.63 14.18
CA PHE A 652 -12.94 -7.01 14.45
C PHE A 652 -14.15 -7.08 15.41
N ASN A 653 -14.09 -6.35 16.53
CA ASN A 653 -15.18 -6.29 17.52
C ASN A 653 -16.47 -5.71 16.92
N ALA A 654 -16.38 -4.74 16.00
CA ALA A 654 -17.55 -4.20 15.31
C ALA A 654 -18.25 -5.25 14.42
N LEU A 655 -17.46 -6.06 13.70
CA LEU A 655 -17.97 -7.14 12.86
C LEU A 655 -18.72 -8.18 13.70
N LEU A 656 -18.06 -8.70 14.74
CA LEU A 656 -18.66 -9.70 15.63
C LEU A 656 -19.91 -9.15 16.32
N PHE A 657 -19.85 -7.90 16.80
CA PHE A 657 -20.99 -7.27 17.45
C PHE A 657 -22.18 -7.10 16.50
N ALA A 658 -21.97 -6.68 15.25
CA ALA A 658 -23.02 -6.60 14.24
C ALA A 658 -23.65 -7.97 13.96
N GLY A 659 -22.82 -9.03 13.92
CA GLY A 659 -23.25 -10.41 13.70
C GLY A 659 -24.33 -10.90 14.65
N LYS A 660 -24.30 -10.45 15.91
CA LYS A 660 -25.29 -10.79 16.97
C LYS A 660 -26.72 -10.34 16.63
N TYR A 661 -26.90 -9.47 15.64
CA TYR A 661 -28.20 -8.90 15.24
C TYR A 661 -28.73 -9.41 13.91
N LEU A 662 -28.09 -10.41 13.30
CA LEU A 662 -28.53 -11.01 12.02
C LEU A 662 -29.83 -11.80 12.12
N ASP A 663 -30.19 -12.29 13.31
CA ASP A 663 -31.43 -13.07 13.54
C ASP A 663 -32.65 -12.22 13.90
N ASN A 664 -32.46 -10.96 14.26
CA ASN A 664 -33.57 -10.06 14.59
C ASN A 664 -34.11 -9.41 13.31
N ALA A 665 -35.38 -9.68 12.97
CA ALA A 665 -35.99 -9.22 11.73
C ALA A 665 -35.97 -7.68 11.54
N GLY A 666 -36.11 -6.91 12.62
CA GLY A 666 -36.09 -5.43 12.59
C GLY A 666 -34.70 -4.84 12.35
N THR A 667 -33.63 -5.55 12.76
CA THR A 667 -32.24 -5.09 12.61
C THR A 667 -31.44 -5.82 11.55
N GLN A 668 -31.97 -6.92 11.01
CA GLN A 668 -31.26 -7.88 10.16
C GLN A 668 -30.55 -7.24 8.97
N GLN A 669 -31.19 -6.30 8.26
CA GLN A 669 -30.59 -5.67 7.09
C GLN A 669 -29.44 -4.72 7.45
N ALA A 670 -29.57 -3.93 8.52
CA ALA A 670 -28.50 -3.06 8.99
C ALA A 670 -27.30 -3.88 9.50
N ALA A 671 -27.58 -4.98 10.22
CA ALA A 671 -26.55 -5.93 10.67
C ALA A 671 -25.84 -6.59 9.49
N ALA A 672 -26.59 -7.09 8.50
CA ALA A 672 -26.05 -7.71 7.28
C ALA A 672 -25.15 -6.75 6.49
N GLN A 673 -25.61 -5.51 6.29
CA GLN A 673 -24.81 -4.48 5.64
C GLN A 673 -23.54 -4.16 6.44
N ALA A 674 -23.62 -4.12 7.77
CA ALA A 674 -22.47 -3.86 8.63
C ALA A 674 -21.43 -4.98 8.56
N VAL A 675 -21.86 -6.25 8.73
CA VAL A 675 -20.98 -7.44 8.63
C VAL A 675 -20.28 -7.48 7.27
N MET A 676 -21.03 -7.35 6.18
CA MET A 676 -20.47 -7.35 4.82
C MET A 676 -19.45 -6.21 4.65
N THR A 677 -19.81 -4.98 5.00
CA THR A 677 -18.96 -3.80 4.77
C THR A 677 -17.62 -3.91 5.51
N ILE A 678 -17.65 -4.41 6.75
CA ILE A 678 -16.44 -4.54 7.57
C ILE A 678 -15.56 -5.68 7.03
N ALA A 679 -16.14 -6.87 6.79
CA ALA A 679 -15.40 -8.04 6.35
C ALA A 679 -14.74 -7.83 4.98
N LEU A 680 -15.49 -7.32 3.99
CA LEU A 680 -14.98 -7.08 2.63
C LEU A 680 -13.84 -6.06 2.59
N ALA A 681 -13.74 -5.18 3.60
CA ALA A 681 -12.67 -4.18 3.68
C ALA A 681 -11.34 -4.74 4.23
N ASN A 682 -11.32 -5.92 4.86
CA ASN A 682 -10.11 -6.47 5.47
C ASN A 682 -10.04 -8.01 5.39
N LYS A 683 -9.20 -8.52 4.49
CA LYS A 683 -9.00 -9.97 4.28
C LYS A 683 -8.31 -10.68 5.45
N ASN A 684 -7.69 -9.93 6.37
CA ASN A 684 -7.04 -10.51 7.55
C ASN A 684 -8.05 -10.82 8.67
N LEU A 685 -9.30 -10.34 8.56
CA LEU A 685 -10.40 -10.72 9.45
C LEU A 685 -11.04 -12.00 8.92
N TYR A 686 -10.50 -13.14 9.33
CA TYR A 686 -11.06 -14.44 9.01
C TYR A 686 -11.14 -15.31 10.26
N SER A 687 -12.20 -16.11 10.32
CA SER A 687 -12.40 -17.18 11.27
C SER A 687 -13.55 -18.06 10.81
N ALA A 688 -13.76 -19.21 11.47
CA ALA A 688 -14.95 -20.02 11.26
C ALA A 688 -16.24 -19.20 11.51
N GLU A 689 -16.26 -18.40 12.58
CA GLU A 689 -17.39 -17.53 12.92
C GLU A 689 -17.62 -16.44 11.88
N ILE A 690 -16.56 -15.77 11.39
CA ILE A 690 -16.69 -14.75 10.34
C ILE A 690 -17.22 -15.37 9.04
N ARG A 691 -16.75 -16.57 8.68
CA ARG A 691 -17.26 -17.32 7.52
C ARG A 691 -18.74 -17.63 7.67
N GLU A 692 -19.19 -18.04 8.85
CA GLU A 692 -20.60 -18.27 9.15
C GLU A 692 -21.42 -16.98 9.05
N LEU A 693 -20.96 -15.89 9.68
CA LEU A 693 -21.61 -14.58 9.63
C LEU A 693 -21.74 -14.07 8.20
N LEU A 694 -20.70 -14.19 7.38
CA LEU A 694 -20.74 -13.82 5.96
C LEU A 694 -21.68 -14.71 5.15
N THR A 695 -21.66 -16.01 5.37
CA THR A 695 -22.57 -16.96 4.71
C THR A 695 -24.01 -16.60 5.01
N LYS A 696 -24.32 -16.38 6.29
CA LYS A 696 -25.64 -15.95 6.75
C LYS A 696 -26.02 -14.59 6.17
N THR A 697 -25.09 -13.63 6.16
CA THR A 697 -25.28 -12.31 5.54
C THR A 697 -25.69 -12.44 4.08
N ALA A 698 -25.03 -13.30 3.30
CA ALA A 698 -25.39 -13.55 1.91
C ALA A 698 -26.81 -14.16 1.76
N THR A 699 -27.28 -14.95 2.72
CA THR A 699 -28.66 -15.49 2.68
C THR A 699 -29.73 -14.44 2.98
N VAL A 700 -29.44 -13.46 3.85
CA VAL A 700 -30.45 -12.53 4.35
C VAL A 700 -30.48 -11.18 3.62
N LEU A 701 -29.43 -10.81 2.89
CA LEU A 701 -29.35 -9.53 2.16
C LEU A 701 -30.50 -9.36 1.14
N LYS A 702 -31.16 -8.20 1.19
CA LYS A 702 -32.26 -7.79 0.30
C LYS A 702 -31.99 -6.40 -0.29
N GLY A 703 -32.64 -6.08 -1.42
CA GLY A 703 -32.52 -4.78 -2.11
C GLY A 703 -32.15 -4.93 -3.58
N GLN A 704 -32.23 -3.83 -4.34
CA GLN A 704 -31.97 -3.83 -5.80
C GLN A 704 -30.56 -4.31 -6.15
N ASP A 705 -29.57 -4.03 -5.30
CA ASP A 705 -28.16 -4.40 -5.53
C ASP A 705 -27.75 -5.70 -4.80
N SER A 706 -28.70 -6.40 -4.17
CA SER A 706 -28.36 -7.50 -3.25
C SER A 706 -27.68 -8.69 -3.93
N ASP A 707 -27.95 -8.94 -5.22
CA ASP A 707 -27.31 -10.03 -5.95
C ASP A 707 -25.82 -9.77 -6.19
N TYR A 708 -25.45 -8.52 -6.51
CA TYR A 708 -24.04 -8.11 -6.65
C TYR A 708 -23.30 -8.18 -5.32
N GLN A 709 -23.96 -7.78 -4.23
CA GLN A 709 -23.43 -7.85 -2.87
C GLN A 709 -23.19 -9.29 -2.43
N LYS A 710 -24.15 -10.19 -2.70
CA LYS A 710 -24.02 -11.63 -2.43
C LYS A 710 -22.85 -12.23 -3.19
N GLU A 711 -22.67 -11.85 -4.45
CA GLU A 711 -21.53 -12.32 -5.26
C GLU A 711 -20.20 -11.82 -4.71
N SER A 712 -20.14 -10.55 -4.27
CA SER A 712 -18.96 -9.99 -3.61
C SER A 712 -18.59 -10.76 -2.33
N ILE A 713 -19.59 -11.18 -1.54
CA ILE A 713 -19.37 -12.02 -0.36
C ILE A 713 -18.85 -13.41 -0.76
N ARG A 714 -19.44 -14.07 -1.77
CA ARG A 714 -18.99 -15.38 -2.24
C ARG A 714 -17.55 -15.34 -2.72
N LYS A 715 -17.20 -14.33 -3.52
CA LYS A 715 -15.83 -14.09 -3.98
C LYS A 715 -14.89 -13.91 -2.78
N HIS A 716 -15.24 -13.05 -1.84
CA HIS A 716 -14.41 -12.84 -0.65
C HIS A 716 -14.22 -14.12 0.16
N LEU A 717 -15.28 -14.88 0.41
CA LEU A 717 -15.22 -16.19 1.09
C LEU A 717 -14.27 -17.16 0.40
N SER A 718 -14.23 -17.17 -0.93
CA SER A 718 -13.32 -18.01 -1.73
C SER A 718 -11.85 -17.58 -1.67
N GLU A 719 -11.60 -16.30 -1.38
CA GLU A 719 -10.26 -15.72 -1.27
C GLU A 719 -9.71 -15.73 0.16
N LEU A 720 -10.53 -16.05 1.17
CA LEU A 720 -10.09 -16.06 2.58
C LEU A 720 -9.10 -17.22 2.85
N PRO A 721 -8.05 -17.00 3.66
CA PRO A 721 -7.07 -18.03 4.02
C PRO A 721 -7.71 -19.29 4.63
N THR A 722 -7.13 -20.47 4.36
CA THR A 722 -7.65 -21.77 4.82
C THR A 722 -7.45 -22.06 6.32
N GLY A 723 -6.73 -21.20 7.05
CA GLY A 723 -6.50 -21.35 8.50
C GLY A 723 -7.72 -21.00 9.36
N GLU A 724 -7.66 -21.38 10.65
CA GLU A 724 -8.74 -21.14 11.63
C GLU A 724 -8.95 -19.65 11.96
N GLY A 725 -7.90 -18.83 11.79
CA GLY A 725 -7.98 -17.40 12.08
C GLY A 725 -8.20 -17.10 13.55
N PHE A 726 -9.04 -16.12 13.87
CA PHE A 726 -9.40 -15.80 15.26
C PHE A 726 -10.41 -16.80 15.82
N VAL A 727 -10.05 -17.47 16.91
CA VAL A 727 -10.94 -18.39 17.64
C VAL A 727 -11.31 -17.82 19.02
N PRO A 728 -12.56 -18.01 19.48
CA PRO A 728 -12.96 -17.55 20.80
C PRO A 728 -12.25 -18.37 21.90
N LEU A 729 -11.61 -17.70 22.84
CA LEU A 729 -11.14 -18.30 24.10
C LEU A 729 -12.28 -18.43 25.11
N PHE A 730 -13.27 -17.54 25.07
CA PHE A 730 -14.44 -17.61 25.93
C PHE A 730 -15.72 -17.74 25.10
N ASN A 731 -16.53 -18.75 25.43
CA ASN A 731 -17.73 -19.09 24.67
C ASN A 731 -18.99 -18.28 25.09
N GLY A 732 -18.87 -17.38 26.07
CA GLY A 732 -19.98 -16.57 26.58
C GLY A 732 -20.91 -17.28 27.55
N LYS A 733 -20.69 -18.57 27.87
CA LYS A 733 -21.65 -19.43 28.60
C LYS A 733 -21.06 -20.11 29.82
N ASP A 734 -19.82 -20.59 29.74
CA ASP A 734 -19.17 -21.36 30.81
C ASP A 734 -17.64 -21.31 30.69
N LEU A 735 -16.94 -22.05 31.56
CA LEU A 735 -15.47 -22.09 31.60
C LEU A 735 -14.86 -23.14 30.65
N SER A 736 -15.59 -23.64 29.65
CA SER A 736 -15.02 -24.56 28.67
C SER A 736 -13.80 -23.93 27.97
N GLY A 737 -12.69 -24.66 27.93
CA GLY A 737 -11.41 -24.16 27.43
C GLY A 737 -10.54 -23.49 28.50
N TRP A 738 -11.05 -23.32 29.71
CA TRP A 738 -10.34 -22.77 30.87
C TRP A 738 -10.17 -23.82 31.98
N LYS A 739 -9.19 -23.59 32.84
CA LYS A 739 -8.85 -24.42 34.00
C LYS A 739 -8.24 -23.55 35.10
N GLY A 740 -8.23 -24.04 36.34
CA GLY A 740 -7.55 -23.36 37.45
C GLY A 740 -6.03 -23.38 37.28
N LEU A 741 -5.34 -22.35 37.78
CA LEU A 741 -3.89 -22.30 37.76
C LEU A 741 -3.26 -23.32 38.73
N VAL A 742 -2.22 -24.05 38.29
CA VAL A 742 -1.44 -24.97 39.12
C VAL A 742 0.03 -24.57 39.16
N GLU A 743 0.42 -23.77 40.15
CA GLU A 743 1.80 -23.23 40.29
C GLU A 743 2.28 -22.42 39.06
N ASN A 744 3.51 -21.92 39.10
CA ASN A 744 4.16 -21.31 37.94
C ASN A 744 4.69 -22.37 36.94
N PRO A 745 4.99 -21.99 35.68
CA PRO A 745 5.43 -22.93 34.64
C PRO A 745 6.71 -23.74 34.99
N ILE A 746 7.65 -23.17 35.75
CA ILE A 746 8.89 -23.86 36.15
C ILE A 746 8.60 -24.99 37.15
N ALA A 747 7.76 -24.71 38.15
CA ALA A 747 7.36 -25.72 39.12
C ALA A 747 6.46 -26.80 38.48
N ARG A 748 5.54 -26.39 37.60
CA ARG A 748 4.61 -27.26 36.89
C ARG A 748 5.33 -28.24 35.96
N SER A 749 6.37 -27.81 35.23
CA SER A 749 7.13 -28.68 34.32
C SER A 749 7.93 -29.79 35.02
N LYS A 750 8.19 -29.67 36.32
CA LYS A 750 8.92 -30.67 37.14
C LYS A 750 7.99 -31.73 37.75
N MET A 751 6.67 -31.60 37.60
CA MET A 751 5.71 -32.54 38.18
C MET A 751 5.55 -33.79 37.33
N SER A 752 5.40 -34.95 37.98
CA SER A 752 4.91 -36.15 37.32
C SER A 752 3.47 -35.93 36.80
N PRO A 753 3.04 -36.61 35.72
CA PRO A 753 1.67 -36.54 35.22
C PRO A 753 0.59 -36.74 36.29
N ASP A 754 0.74 -37.73 37.18
CA ASP A 754 -0.24 -38.03 38.23
C ASP A 754 -0.37 -36.90 39.27
N THR A 755 0.77 -36.37 39.72
CA THR A 755 0.79 -35.23 40.66
C THR A 755 0.15 -33.99 40.05
N LEU A 756 0.45 -33.70 38.77
CA LEU A 756 -0.14 -32.56 38.07
C LEU A 756 -1.65 -32.74 37.92
N ALA A 757 -2.12 -33.92 37.53
CA ALA A 757 -3.55 -34.21 37.41
C ALA A 757 -4.29 -34.05 38.76
N ALA A 758 -3.72 -34.52 39.86
CA ALA A 758 -4.30 -34.38 41.20
C ALA A 758 -4.37 -32.92 41.67
N LYS A 759 -3.33 -32.12 41.40
CA LYS A 759 -3.33 -30.68 41.71
C LYS A 759 -4.29 -29.91 40.79
N GLN A 760 -4.37 -30.27 39.51
CA GLN A 760 -5.26 -29.64 38.54
C GLN A 760 -6.71 -29.78 38.96
N LYS A 761 -7.15 -30.96 39.39
CA LYS A 761 -8.51 -31.17 39.90
C LYS A 761 -8.86 -30.20 41.04
N LYS A 762 -7.95 -29.99 41.99
CA LYS A 762 -8.17 -29.04 43.11
C LYS A 762 -8.20 -27.58 42.64
N ALA A 763 -7.33 -27.22 41.70
CA ALA A 763 -7.31 -25.88 41.12
C ALA A 763 -8.60 -25.59 40.35
N ASP A 764 -9.12 -26.56 39.59
CA ASP A 764 -10.37 -26.41 38.84
C ASP A 764 -11.58 -26.26 39.78
N GLU A 765 -11.63 -27.04 40.87
CA GLU A 765 -12.66 -26.90 41.90
C GLU A 765 -12.62 -25.53 42.61
N ALA A 766 -11.44 -24.94 42.77
CA ALA A 766 -11.28 -23.60 43.32
C ALA A 766 -11.69 -22.52 42.31
N ALA A 767 -11.21 -22.62 41.07
CA ALA A 767 -11.51 -21.65 40.00
C ALA A 767 -13.02 -21.54 39.73
N ASN A 768 -13.75 -22.66 39.74
CA ASN A 768 -15.21 -22.68 39.52
C ASN A 768 -16.03 -21.95 40.61
N LYS A 769 -15.44 -21.58 41.75
CA LYS A 769 -16.12 -20.81 42.80
C LYS A 769 -16.04 -19.31 42.57
N ASP A 770 -14.97 -18.87 41.94
CA ASP A 770 -14.58 -17.47 41.85
C ASP A 770 -14.59 -16.92 40.42
N TRP A 771 -14.50 -17.80 39.43
CA TRP A 771 -14.67 -17.49 38.02
C TRP A 771 -15.99 -18.06 37.52
N TYR A 772 -16.79 -17.24 36.86
CA TYR A 772 -18.07 -17.67 36.31
C TYR A 772 -18.47 -16.83 35.10
N ALA A 773 -19.29 -17.43 34.23
CA ALA A 773 -19.91 -16.73 33.12
C ALA A 773 -21.23 -16.09 33.56
N LYS A 774 -21.44 -14.81 33.22
CA LYS A 774 -22.70 -14.09 33.47
C LYS A 774 -22.96 -13.09 32.36
N ASP A 775 -24.15 -13.14 31.77
CA ASP A 775 -24.60 -12.20 30.72
C ASP A 775 -23.64 -12.07 29.52
N GLY A 776 -22.96 -13.16 29.15
CA GLY A 776 -21.96 -13.17 28.08
C GLY A 776 -20.60 -12.58 28.47
N GLU A 777 -20.37 -12.30 29.75
CA GLU A 777 -19.12 -11.84 30.35
C GLU A 777 -18.49 -12.97 31.18
N LEU A 778 -17.16 -13.05 31.18
CA LEU A 778 -16.38 -13.88 32.10
C LEU A 778 -16.01 -13.00 33.31
N VAL A 779 -16.49 -13.38 34.49
CA VAL A 779 -16.41 -12.56 35.69
C VAL A 779 -15.53 -13.24 36.73
N PHE A 780 -14.61 -12.47 37.30
CA PHE A 780 -13.87 -12.82 38.50
C PHE A 780 -14.54 -12.20 39.74
N SER A 781 -14.78 -12.97 40.79
CA SER A 781 -15.46 -12.53 42.02
C SER A 781 -14.65 -11.52 42.84
N GLY A 782 -13.32 -11.50 42.69
CA GLY A 782 -12.39 -10.78 43.56
C GLY A 782 -11.64 -11.68 44.55
N HIS A 783 -11.98 -12.96 44.64
CA HIS A 783 -11.34 -13.96 45.51
C HIS A 783 -10.80 -15.13 44.70
N GLY A 784 -9.82 -15.88 45.21
CA GLY A 784 -9.28 -17.06 44.50
C GLY A 784 -8.02 -16.77 43.68
N ASP A 785 -7.76 -17.62 42.69
CA ASP A 785 -6.50 -17.67 41.93
C ASP A 785 -6.75 -17.45 40.42
N ASN A 786 -5.69 -17.30 39.64
CA ASN A 786 -5.75 -17.05 38.20
C ASN A 786 -6.52 -18.15 37.45
N LEU A 787 -7.15 -17.73 36.34
CA LEU A 787 -7.75 -18.66 35.38
C LEU A 787 -6.85 -18.83 34.18
N ALA A 788 -6.56 -20.07 33.79
CA ALA A 788 -5.63 -20.38 32.72
C ALA A 788 -6.31 -21.10 31.55
N THR A 789 -5.81 -20.90 30.33
CA THR A 789 -6.26 -21.67 29.18
C THR A 789 -5.84 -23.14 29.30
N VAL A 790 -6.70 -24.07 28.89
CA VAL A 790 -6.34 -25.49 28.79
C VAL A 790 -5.25 -25.70 27.73
N LYS A 791 -5.43 -25.07 26.57
CA LYS A 791 -4.46 -25.06 25.47
C LYS A 791 -3.29 -24.13 25.79
N GLN A 792 -2.09 -24.55 25.41
CA GLN A 792 -0.89 -23.73 25.45
C GLN A 792 -0.69 -23.04 24.09
N TYR A 793 -0.18 -21.80 24.10
CA TYR A 793 -0.05 -20.97 22.91
C TYR A 793 1.42 -20.58 22.69
N GLY A 794 1.85 -20.70 21.43
CA GLY A 794 3.14 -20.22 20.95
C GLY A 794 3.03 -18.75 20.57
N ASP A 795 3.35 -18.42 19.32
CA ASP A 795 3.16 -17.07 18.78
C ASP A 795 1.67 -16.85 18.51
N PHE A 796 1.15 -15.70 18.93
CA PHE A 796 -0.27 -15.37 18.77
C PHE A 796 -0.51 -13.87 18.77
N GLU A 797 -1.68 -13.49 18.30
CA GLU A 797 -2.31 -12.23 18.65
C GLU A 797 -3.68 -12.49 19.28
N MET A 798 -4.13 -11.57 20.14
CA MET A 798 -5.41 -11.70 20.82
C MET A 798 -6.14 -10.37 20.97
N TYR A 799 -7.46 -10.44 20.85
CA TYR A 799 -8.38 -9.37 21.25
C TYR A 799 -9.01 -9.73 22.59
N VAL A 800 -9.16 -8.73 23.46
CA VAL A 800 -9.83 -8.91 24.76
C VAL A 800 -10.43 -7.60 25.21
N ASP A 801 -11.75 -7.60 25.42
CA ASP A 801 -12.43 -6.51 26.10
C ASP A 801 -12.41 -6.77 27.61
N TRP A 802 -12.10 -5.75 28.39
CA TRP A 802 -12.08 -5.83 29.85
C TRP A 802 -12.70 -4.60 30.50
N LYS A 803 -13.21 -4.77 31.72
CA LYS A 803 -13.81 -3.71 32.53
C LYS A 803 -13.49 -3.98 34.00
N ILE A 804 -12.99 -2.95 34.67
CA ILE A 804 -12.65 -2.98 36.09
C ILE A 804 -13.50 -1.99 36.89
N LEU A 805 -13.60 -2.25 38.18
CA LEU A 805 -14.17 -1.33 39.16
C LEU A 805 -13.08 -0.49 39.83
N LYS A 806 -13.51 0.45 40.67
CA LYS A 806 -12.62 1.29 41.47
C LYS A 806 -11.68 0.43 42.31
N ASP A 807 -10.44 0.88 42.45
CA ASP A 807 -9.35 0.20 43.16
C ASP A 807 -8.91 -1.13 42.50
N GLY A 808 -9.40 -1.41 41.28
CA GLY A 808 -9.11 -2.62 40.52
C GLY A 808 -7.62 -2.82 40.19
N ASP A 809 -7.22 -4.08 40.16
CA ASP A 809 -5.89 -4.57 39.79
C ASP A 809 -6.07 -5.93 39.11
N ALA A 810 -5.48 -6.13 37.95
CA ALA A 810 -5.52 -7.37 37.20
C ALA A 810 -4.45 -7.34 36.10
N GLY A 811 -4.46 -8.34 35.23
CA GLY A 811 -3.56 -8.40 34.10
C GLY A 811 -3.77 -9.67 33.29
N ILE A 812 -3.01 -9.77 32.21
CA ILE A 812 -2.98 -10.95 31.35
C ILE A 812 -1.56 -11.49 31.33
N TYR A 813 -1.40 -12.77 31.66
CA TYR A 813 -0.13 -13.44 31.62
C TYR A 813 0.03 -14.06 30.24
N LEU A 814 1.16 -13.78 29.61
CA LEU A 814 1.48 -14.29 28.29
C LEU A 814 2.44 -15.47 28.47
N ARG A 815 2.01 -16.66 28.04
CA ARG A 815 2.75 -17.92 28.21
C ARG A 815 3.16 -18.15 29.68
N GLY A 816 2.19 -18.03 30.59
CA GLY A 816 2.36 -18.25 32.03
C GLY A 816 3.28 -17.25 32.73
N THR A 817 3.59 -16.12 32.09
CA THR A 817 4.47 -15.09 32.65
C THR A 817 3.76 -13.74 32.81
N PRO A 818 3.84 -13.10 33.99
CA PRO A 818 3.20 -11.81 34.29
C PRO A 818 3.94 -10.60 33.71
N GLN A 819 3.34 -9.46 33.32
CA GLN A 819 1.92 -9.05 33.21
C GLN A 819 1.81 -8.10 32.00
N VAL A 820 0.77 -8.24 31.17
CA VAL A 820 0.16 -7.07 30.51
C VAL A 820 -0.84 -6.49 31.51
N GLN A 821 -0.48 -5.38 32.16
CA GLN A 821 -1.17 -4.88 33.34
C GLN A 821 -2.52 -4.24 33.03
N ILE A 822 -3.48 -4.41 33.96
CA ILE A 822 -4.78 -3.73 33.97
C ILE A 822 -4.98 -3.14 35.37
N TRP A 823 -5.28 -1.85 35.51
CA TRP A 823 -5.56 -1.29 36.84
C TRP A 823 -6.33 0.02 36.83
N ASP A 824 -6.84 0.39 38.00
CA ASP A 824 -7.42 1.71 38.22
C ASP A 824 -6.31 2.78 38.25
N THR A 825 -6.30 3.64 37.23
CA THR A 825 -5.28 4.68 37.03
C THR A 825 -5.28 5.76 38.12
N SER A 826 -6.32 5.82 38.95
CA SER A 826 -6.38 6.71 40.11
C SER A 826 -5.52 6.23 41.30
N ARG A 827 -5.02 4.99 41.28
CA ARG A 827 -4.14 4.42 42.31
C ARG A 827 -2.70 4.93 42.18
N VAL A 828 -2.51 6.24 42.32
CA VAL A 828 -1.22 6.91 42.08
C VAL A 828 -0.10 6.47 43.03
N SER A 829 -0.46 5.94 44.22
CA SER A 829 0.49 5.44 45.22
C SER A 829 1.26 4.20 44.76
N VAL A 830 0.70 3.43 43.82
CA VAL A 830 1.34 2.25 43.23
C VAL A 830 1.83 2.51 41.79
N GLY A 831 1.80 3.77 41.34
CA GLY A 831 2.25 4.15 40.01
C GLY A 831 1.22 3.97 38.89
N ALA A 832 -0.06 3.74 39.20
CA ALA A 832 -1.08 3.41 38.20
C ALA A 832 -1.42 4.55 37.22
N GLN A 833 -1.02 5.79 37.53
CA GLN A 833 -1.33 6.99 36.73
C GLN A 833 -0.77 6.97 35.30
N VAL A 834 0.21 6.10 35.02
CA VAL A 834 0.80 5.99 33.68
C VAL A 834 -0.09 5.17 32.71
N GLY A 835 -1.08 4.43 33.22
CA GLY A 835 -2.02 3.65 32.41
C GLY A 835 -1.79 2.14 32.40
N SER A 836 -2.73 1.41 31.80
CA SER A 836 -2.70 -0.04 31.60
C SER A 836 -1.92 -0.44 30.33
N GLY A 837 -1.73 -1.74 30.12
CA GLY A 837 -1.10 -2.33 28.93
C GLY A 837 0.42 -2.50 29.02
N GLY A 838 1.08 -1.87 29.99
CA GLY A 838 2.52 -2.00 30.22
C GLY A 838 2.95 -3.41 30.67
N LEU A 839 4.21 -3.74 30.39
CA LEU A 839 4.90 -4.97 30.82
C LEU A 839 5.60 -4.79 32.18
N TYR A 840 4.84 -4.49 33.24
CA TYR A 840 5.36 -3.92 34.49
C TYR A 840 6.46 -4.71 35.21
N ASN A 841 6.55 -6.02 34.93
CA ASN A 841 7.53 -6.90 35.52
C ASN A 841 8.86 -6.99 34.76
N ASN A 842 9.00 -6.28 33.63
CA ASN A 842 10.30 -6.09 33.00
C ASN A 842 11.19 -5.20 33.89
N GLN A 843 12.45 -5.61 34.08
CA GLN A 843 13.44 -4.85 34.85
C GLN A 843 14.50 -4.21 33.95
N LYS A 844 14.90 -4.91 32.88
CA LYS A 844 15.90 -4.46 31.91
C LYS A 844 15.24 -3.81 30.69
N ASN A 845 14.13 -4.35 30.25
CA ASN A 845 13.36 -3.84 29.11
C ASN A 845 12.30 -2.83 29.58
N PRO A 846 11.76 -1.98 28.68
CA PRO A 846 10.66 -1.08 29.01
C PRO A 846 9.49 -1.82 29.67
N SER A 847 8.99 -1.23 30.76
CA SER A 847 7.91 -1.83 31.57
C SER A 847 6.64 -0.98 31.59
N LYS A 848 6.77 0.34 31.46
CA LYS A 848 5.63 1.28 31.46
C LYS A 848 5.04 1.44 30.05
N PRO A 849 3.72 1.65 29.92
CA PRO A 849 3.13 2.01 28.64
C PRO A 849 3.66 3.37 28.17
N SER A 850 3.73 3.58 26.86
CA SER A 850 4.21 4.83 26.25
C SER A 850 3.25 6.02 26.44
N LYS A 851 1.97 5.75 26.73
CA LYS A 851 0.91 6.75 26.96
C LYS A 851 -0.27 6.16 27.72
N LEU A 852 -1.00 7.03 28.43
CA LEU A 852 -2.28 6.72 29.06
C LEU A 852 -3.37 6.63 27.99
N ALA A 853 -3.98 5.46 27.83
CA ALA A 853 -5.04 5.21 26.84
C ALA A 853 -6.32 4.59 27.46
N ASP A 854 -6.35 4.40 28.77
CA ASP A 854 -7.48 3.85 29.51
C ASP A 854 -8.76 4.71 29.40
N ASN A 855 -9.91 4.04 29.31
CA ASN A 855 -11.21 4.67 29.54
C ASN A 855 -11.46 4.86 31.05
N ALA A 856 -12.54 5.58 31.38
CA ALA A 856 -12.90 5.80 32.78
C ALA A 856 -13.26 4.49 33.50
N ILE A 857 -13.13 4.49 34.83
CA ILE A 857 -13.49 3.35 35.67
C ILE A 857 -14.97 2.98 35.48
N GLY A 858 -15.24 1.69 35.32
CA GLY A 858 -16.56 1.15 34.99
C GLY A 858 -16.88 1.10 33.50
N ASP A 859 -16.07 1.73 32.64
CA ASP A 859 -16.21 1.62 31.18
C ASP A 859 -15.38 0.45 30.63
N TRP A 860 -15.81 -0.07 29.48
CA TRP A 860 -15.07 -1.10 28.76
C TRP A 860 -13.80 -0.53 28.15
N ASN A 861 -12.74 -1.34 28.16
CA ASN A 861 -11.50 -1.15 27.43
C ASN A 861 -11.30 -2.33 26.50
N THR A 862 -10.46 -2.17 25.48
CA THR A 862 -10.10 -3.26 24.57
C THR A 862 -8.60 -3.32 24.37
N PHE A 863 -8.02 -4.51 24.45
CA PHE A 863 -6.64 -4.75 24.02
C PHE A 863 -6.61 -5.51 22.70
N HIS A 864 -5.61 -5.18 21.88
CA HIS A 864 -5.03 -6.08 20.89
C HIS A 864 -3.59 -6.34 21.30
N ILE A 865 -3.29 -7.57 21.70
CA ILE A 865 -1.97 -8.00 22.16
C ILE A 865 -1.37 -8.90 21.08
N THR A 866 -0.13 -8.63 20.67
CA THR A 866 0.62 -9.50 19.77
C THR A 866 1.87 -9.99 20.49
N MET A 867 2.06 -11.32 20.54
CA MET A 867 3.25 -11.97 21.11
C MET A 867 3.91 -12.84 20.03
N ILE A 868 5.07 -12.40 19.55
CA ILE A 868 5.86 -13.08 18.52
C ILE A 868 7.26 -13.31 19.08
N GLY A 869 7.70 -14.58 19.12
CA GLY A 869 8.94 -14.95 19.81
C GLY A 869 8.92 -14.52 21.28
N ASP A 870 9.87 -13.67 21.68
CA ASP A 870 9.95 -13.05 23.00
C ASP A 870 9.42 -11.62 23.07
N ARG A 871 8.85 -11.10 21.98
CA ARG A 871 8.43 -9.70 21.87
C ARG A 871 6.92 -9.55 21.95
N VAL A 872 6.51 -8.48 22.62
CA VAL A 872 5.12 -8.12 22.84
C VAL A 872 4.84 -6.71 22.34
N SER A 873 3.73 -6.58 21.62
CA SER A 873 3.08 -5.29 21.33
C SER A 873 1.68 -5.28 21.94
N VAL A 874 1.24 -4.12 22.43
CA VAL A 874 -0.09 -3.93 23.02
C VAL A 874 -0.69 -2.64 22.47
N ASP A 875 -1.82 -2.77 21.79
CA ASP A 875 -2.70 -1.65 21.49
C ASP A 875 -3.83 -1.63 22.53
N LEU A 876 -3.90 -0.55 23.32
CA LEU A 876 -4.98 -0.28 24.25
C LEU A 876 -5.92 0.73 23.60
N ASN A 877 -7.18 0.37 23.41
CA ASN A 877 -8.20 1.28 22.92
C ASN A 877 -7.89 1.86 21.52
N GLY A 878 -7.14 1.11 20.71
CA GLY A 878 -6.68 1.52 19.39
C GLY A 878 -5.44 2.41 19.38
N GLU A 879 -4.81 2.62 20.55
CA GLU A 879 -3.54 3.33 20.70
C GLU A 879 -2.44 2.33 21.05
N ASN A 880 -1.35 2.31 20.27
CA ASN A 880 -0.19 1.49 20.61
C ASN A 880 0.51 2.02 21.86
N VAL A 881 0.52 1.22 22.93
CA VAL A 881 1.10 1.56 24.24
C VAL A 881 2.37 0.76 24.55
N VAL A 882 2.57 -0.38 23.91
CA VAL A 882 3.80 -1.18 23.93
C VAL A 882 4.11 -1.59 22.49
N ASP A 883 5.34 -1.35 22.05
CA ASP A 883 5.79 -1.67 20.69
C ASP A 883 7.01 -2.59 20.70
N ASN A 884 6.80 -3.86 20.34
CA ASN A 884 7.84 -4.83 20.06
C ASN A 884 8.90 -4.99 21.18
N VAL A 885 8.42 -4.98 22.42
CA VAL A 885 9.25 -5.01 23.63
C VAL A 885 9.50 -6.45 24.07
N VAL A 886 10.75 -6.79 24.40
CA VAL A 886 11.10 -8.12 24.94
C VAL A 886 10.43 -8.34 26.30
N LEU A 887 9.69 -9.43 26.43
CA LEU A 887 9.10 -9.90 27.68
C LEU A 887 10.10 -10.76 28.45
N GLU A 888 10.46 -10.33 29.65
CA GLU A 888 11.38 -11.08 30.53
C GLU A 888 10.68 -12.26 31.19
N ASN A 889 11.43 -13.35 31.42
CA ASN A 889 10.95 -14.44 32.27
C ASN A 889 10.96 -13.99 33.73
N TYR A 890 9.78 -13.66 34.25
CA TYR A 890 9.60 -13.19 35.63
C TYR A 890 10.08 -14.21 36.68
N TRP A 891 9.86 -15.50 36.43
CA TRP A 891 10.10 -16.57 37.40
C TRP A 891 11.58 -16.89 37.56
N ASP A 892 12.33 -16.83 36.46
CA ASP A 892 13.79 -16.93 36.46
C ASP A 892 14.35 -16.09 35.31
N ARG A 893 14.91 -14.93 35.64
CA ARG A 893 15.47 -13.99 34.66
C ARG A 893 16.76 -14.47 34.00
N ASN A 894 17.28 -15.63 34.44
CA ASN A 894 18.39 -16.31 33.78
C ASN A 894 17.91 -17.29 32.69
N LEU A 895 16.59 -17.39 32.48
CA LEU A 895 15.99 -18.15 31.39
C LEU A 895 15.32 -17.20 30.39
N PRO A 896 15.22 -17.59 29.10
CA PRO A 896 14.33 -16.90 28.18
C PRO A 896 12.86 -17.10 28.57
N ILE A 897 11.97 -16.29 27.99
CA ILE A 897 10.53 -16.51 28.09
C ILE A 897 10.16 -17.86 27.48
N PHE A 898 9.10 -18.50 28.00
CA PHE A 898 8.67 -19.81 27.47
C PHE A 898 8.23 -19.69 26.01
N ALA A 899 8.71 -20.63 25.18
CA ALA A 899 8.35 -20.69 23.76
C ALA A 899 6.86 -20.96 23.51
N LYS A 900 6.24 -21.72 24.42
CA LYS A 900 4.82 -22.08 24.42
C LYS A 900 4.37 -22.38 25.84
N GLU A 901 3.30 -21.74 26.29
CA GLU A 901 2.61 -22.04 27.55
C GLU A 901 1.19 -21.43 27.56
N GLN A 902 0.38 -21.72 28.57
CA GLN A 902 -0.97 -21.19 28.77
C GLN A 902 -1.02 -19.65 28.86
N ILE A 903 -2.15 -19.07 28.47
CA ILE A 903 -2.50 -17.67 28.74
C ILE A 903 -3.28 -17.65 30.05
N GLU A 904 -3.03 -16.67 30.93
CA GLU A 904 -3.70 -16.58 32.23
C GLU A 904 -4.38 -15.21 32.42
N LEU A 905 -5.58 -15.22 32.97
CA LEU A 905 -6.28 -14.03 33.44
C LEU A 905 -5.99 -13.90 34.94
N GLN A 906 -5.40 -12.77 35.33
CA GLN A 906 -4.93 -12.57 36.69
C GLN A 906 -6.09 -12.33 37.65
N ALA A 907 -6.05 -13.04 38.77
CA ALA A 907 -6.85 -12.78 39.96
C ALA A 907 -6.06 -11.86 40.92
N HIS A 908 -6.55 -10.64 41.18
CA HIS A 908 -5.88 -9.73 42.11
C HIS A 908 -6.86 -8.88 42.96
N GLY A 909 -7.64 -9.59 43.79
CA GLY A 909 -8.37 -9.02 44.94
C GLY A 909 -9.61 -8.19 44.62
N ASN A 910 -9.86 -7.85 43.36
CA ASN A 910 -11.01 -7.05 42.92
C ASN A 910 -11.71 -7.70 41.74
N GLN A 911 -13.01 -7.44 41.61
CA GLN A 911 -13.78 -7.91 40.47
C GLN A 911 -13.26 -7.32 39.16
N ILE A 912 -13.10 -8.20 38.16
CA ILE A 912 -12.84 -7.85 36.77
C ILE A 912 -13.77 -8.64 35.86
N ASN A 913 -14.24 -7.98 34.80
CA ASN A 913 -15.10 -8.57 33.80
C ASN A 913 -14.38 -8.57 32.45
N TYR A 914 -14.42 -9.70 31.75
CA TYR A 914 -13.88 -9.86 30.40
C TYR A 914 -14.99 -10.25 29.43
N ARG A 915 -14.86 -9.86 28.17
CA ARG A 915 -15.69 -10.36 27.06
C ARG A 915 -14.91 -10.34 25.76
N ASP A 916 -15.50 -10.94 24.73
CA ASP A 916 -14.95 -10.95 23.37
C ASP A 916 -13.45 -11.30 23.36
N ILE A 917 -13.10 -12.41 24.04
CA ILE A 917 -11.72 -12.90 24.13
C ILE A 917 -11.45 -13.81 22.93
N TYR A 918 -10.63 -13.37 21.99
CA TYR A 918 -10.27 -14.11 20.79
C TYR A 918 -8.77 -14.20 20.63
N VAL A 919 -8.29 -15.33 20.14
CA VAL A 919 -6.86 -15.56 19.86
C VAL A 919 -6.69 -16.07 18.43
N ARG A 920 -5.62 -15.65 17.77
CA ARG A 920 -5.15 -16.22 16.51
C ARG A 920 -3.69 -16.62 16.68
N GLU A 921 -3.40 -17.91 16.51
CA GLU A 921 -2.02 -18.39 16.47
C GLU A 921 -1.33 -17.91 15.19
N ILE A 922 -0.09 -17.49 15.32
CA ILE A 922 0.77 -17.06 14.22
C ILE A 922 1.76 -18.20 13.97
N PRO A 923 1.66 -18.93 12.84
CA PRO A 923 2.55 -20.04 12.56
C PRO A 923 4.00 -19.60 12.45
N ARG A 924 4.91 -20.38 13.04
CA ARG A 924 6.35 -20.26 12.85
C ARG A 924 7.00 -21.66 12.80
N PRO A 925 8.18 -21.80 12.18
CA PRO A 925 9.01 -22.99 12.34
C PRO A 925 9.34 -23.22 13.83
N GLU A 926 9.17 -24.45 14.30
CA GLU A 926 9.60 -24.87 15.64
C GLU A 926 10.89 -25.69 15.53
N PHE A 927 11.92 -25.31 16.28
CA PHE A 927 13.17 -26.06 16.37
C PHE A 927 13.28 -26.68 17.76
N THR A 928 13.33 -28.01 17.81
CA THR A 928 13.45 -28.78 19.06
C THR A 928 14.59 -29.78 18.96
N LEU A 929 15.21 -30.13 20.09
CA LEU A 929 16.23 -31.17 20.11
C LEU A 929 15.59 -32.55 19.96
N PRO A 930 16.04 -33.37 18.99
CA PRO A 930 15.73 -34.79 18.96
C PRO A 930 16.21 -35.48 20.25
N GLU A 931 15.47 -36.50 20.71
CA GLU A 931 15.82 -37.26 21.93
C GLU A 931 17.21 -37.91 21.88
N ALA A 932 17.68 -38.28 20.67
CA ALA A 932 19.03 -38.80 20.48
C ALA A 932 20.09 -37.73 20.81
N GLU A 933 19.94 -36.52 20.27
CA GLU A 933 20.88 -35.42 20.50
C GLU A 933 20.83 -34.94 21.96
N LYS A 934 19.66 -34.97 22.62
CA LYS A 934 19.57 -34.70 24.08
C LYS A 934 20.40 -35.69 24.89
N LYS A 935 20.38 -36.99 24.53
CA LYS A 935 21.20 -38.02 25.19
C LYS A 935 22.69 -37.87 24.92
N GLU A 936 23.03 -37.32 23.76
CA GLU A 936 24.42 -37.01 23.38
C GLU A 936 24.97 -35.76 24.10
N GLY A 937 24.10 -34.93 24.69
CA GLY A 937 24.48 -33.73 25.44
C GLY A 937 24.23 -32.41 24.71
N PHE A 938 23.56 -32.41 23.56
CA PHE A 938 23.26 -31.17 22.83
C PHE A 938 22.31 -30.24 23.61
N LYS A 939 22.55 -28.94 23.47
CA LYS A 939 21.71 -27.82 23.92
C LYS A 939 21.34 -26.95 22.71
N LEU A 940 20.11 -26.45 22.65
CA LEU A 940 19.70 -25.43 21.67
C LEU A 940 20.31 -24.07 22.04
N LEU A 941 20.89 -23.41 21.04
CA LEU A 941 21.30 -22.00 21.12
C LEU A 941 20.31 -21.07 20.43
N PHE A 942 19.47 -21.59 19.53
CA PHE A 942 18.42 -20.82 18.87
C PHE A 942 17.24 -21.72 18.48
N ASP A 943 16.09 -21.47 19.10
CA ASP A 943 14.84 -22.21 18.88
C ASP A 943 13.81 -21.41 18.03
N GLY A 944 14.24 -20.28 17.48
CA GLY A 944 13.39 -19.37 16.71
C GLY A 944 12.55 -18.41 17.55
N THR A 945 12.64 -18.42 18.88
CA THR A 945 11.84 -17.52 19.74
C THR A 945 12.59 -16.30 20.24
N ASN A 946 13.87 -16.44 20.55
CA ASN A 946 14.61 -15.41 21.26
C ASN A 946 16.11 -15.45 20.95
N MET A 947 16.81 -14.37 21.28
CA MET A 947 18.26 -14.25 21.16
C MET A 947 18.94 -14.21 22.54
N PHE A 948 18.44 -14.99 23.51
CA PHE A 948 18.90 -14.97 24.90
C PHE A 948 20.32 -15.53 25.07
N GLU A 949 20.67 -16.55 24.28
CA GLU A 949 22.00 -17.20 24.27
C GLU A 949 23.04 -16.44 23.45
N TRP A 950 22.69 -15.26 22.93
CA TRP A 950 23.53 -14.47 22.02
C TRP A 950 23.84 -13.09 22.61
N VAL A 951 24.96 -12.50 22.21
CA VAL A 951 25.45 -11.16 22.56
C VAL A 951 26.13 -10.54 21.33
N GLY A 952 26.51 -9.25 21.39
CA GLY A 952 27.07 -8.53 20.24
C GLY A 952 26.00 -7.87 19.36
N ASN A 953 26.13 -7.98 18.04
CA ASN A 953 25.30 -7.26 17.06
C ASN A 953 23.89 -7.87 16.92
N LYS A 954 22.97 -7.53 17.83
CA LYS A 954 21.54 -7.92 17.75
C LYS A 954 20.66 -6.98 16.91
N THR A 955 21.29 -6.04 16.19
CA THR A 955 20.59 -5.09 15.34
C THR A 955 20.53 -5.61 13.92
N ASP A 956 21.68 -5.99 13.36
CA ASP A 956 21.72 -6.59 12.02
C ASP A 956 21.29 -8.04 12.07
N TYR A 957 21.59 -8.75 13.16
CA TYR A 957 21.07 -10.10 13.42
C TYR A 957 19.79 -9.99 14.25
N PHE A 958 18.66 -10.37 13.67
CA PHE A 958 17.35 -10.30 14.31
C PHE A 958 16.50 -11.52 13.94
N ILE A 959 15.42 -11.73 14.69
CA ILE A 959 14.49 -12.83 14.42
C ILE A 959 13.41 -12.35 13.47
N GLU A 960 13.18 -13.12 12.42
CA GLU A 960 12.05 -12.93 11.51
C GLU A 960 11.48 -14.29 11.12
N ASN A 961 10.16 -14.47 11.29
CA ASN A 961 9.47 -15.73 10.99
C ASN A 961 10.12 -16.97 11.64
N GLY A 962 10.68 -16.82 12.84
CA GLY A 962 11.38 -17.89 13.56
C GLY A 962 12.81 -18.17 13.09
N GLU A 963 13.33 -17.42 12.12
CA GLU A 963 14.69 -17.58 11.57
C GLU A 963 15.59 -16.45 12.09
N LEU A 964 16.88 -16.74 12.29
CA LEU A 964 17.88 -15.72 12.61
C LEU A 964 18.39 -15.10 11.30
N VAL A 965 17.89 -13.92 10.97
CA VAL A 965 18.24 -13.18 9.75
C VAL A 965 19.34 -12.19 10.05
N VAL A 966 20.36 -12.13 9.19
CA VAL A 966 21.31 -11.02 9.18
C VAL A 966 20.97 -10.08 8.02
N ASP A 967 20.66 -8.82 8.31
CA ASP A 967 20.52 -7.74 7.33
C ASP A 967 21.36 -6.52 7.76
N PRO A 968 22.55 -6.34 7.17
CA PRO A 968 23.46 -5.23 7.46
C PRO A 968 22.88 -3.83 7.18
N LYS A 969 21.73 -3.72 6.50
CA LYS A 969 21.05 -2.43 6.25
C LYS A 969 20.32 -1.91 7.48
N LYS A 970 20.16 -2.70 8.55
CA LYS A 970 19.53 -2.27 9.80
C LYS A 970 20.41 -1.38 10.67
N GLY A 971 21.65 -1.11 10.24
CA GLY A 971 22.52 -0.08 10.82
C GLY A 971 23.25 -0.52 12.10
N GLY A 972 23.23 -1.81 12.42
CA GLY A 972 24.10 -2.43 13.40
C GLY A 972 25.56 -2.46 12.96
N LYS A 973 26.44 -2.87 13.88
CA LYS A 973 27.88 -3.06 13.63
C LYS A 973 28.41 -4.21 14.47
N GLY A 974 29.39 -4.93 13.93
CA GLY A 974 30.09 -6.02 14.62
C GLY A 974 29.43 -7.40 14.43
N ASN A 975 29.91 -8.37 15.20
CA ASN A 975 29.55 -9.78 15.06
C ASN A 975 28.53 -10.20 16.12
N LEU A 976 27.83 -11.31 15.86
CA LEU A 976 26.98 -11.96 16.83
C LEU A 976 27.77 -13.09 17.50
N TYR A 977 27.86 -13.10 18.82
CA TYR A 977 28.59 -14.13 19.58
C TYR A 977 27.66 -14.90 20.50
N THR A 978 27.99 -16.16 20.80
CA THR A 978 27.38 -16.88 21.91
C THR A 978 27.70 -16.18 23.23
N LYS A 979 26.77 -16.23 24.17
CA LYS A 979 26.99 -15.69 25.52
C LYS A 979 28.10 -16.44 26.26
N ASP A 980 28.12 -17.77 26.13
CA ASP A 980 29.11 -18.64 26.76
C ASP A 980 30.32 -18.87 25.83
N GLU A 981 31.45 -19.23 26.44
CA GLU A 981 32.66 -19.69 25.76
C GLU A 981 32.72 -21.23 25.72
N PHE A 982 33.32 -21.77 24.67
CA PHE A 982 33.47 -23.20 24.44
C PHE A 982 34.91 -23.55 24.05
N SER A 983 35.34 -24.76 24.44
CA SER A 983 36.68 -25.28 24.15
C SER A 983 36.62 -26.42 23.13
N ASP A 984 36.14 -27.59 23.52
CA ASP A 984 35.84 -28.73 22.64
C ASP A 984 34.33 -28.88 22.48
N PHE A 985 33.83 -29.03 21.25
CA PHE A 985 32.40 -29.03 20.99
C PHE A 985 32.02 -29.73 19.67
N ASP A 986 30.75 -30.12 19.58
CA ASP A 986 30.03 -30.31 18.32
C ASP A 986 29.03 -29.19 18.13
N PHE A 987 29.15 -28.42 17.05
CA PHE A 987 28.24 -27.33 16.71
C PHE A 987 27.48 -27.67 15.43
N ARG A 988 26.15 -27.66 15.50
CA ARG A 988 25.25 -28.01 14.40
C ARG A 988 24.30 -26.86 14.12
N PHE A 989 24.17 -26.49 12.86
CA PHE A 989 23.27 -25.42 12.44
C PHE A 989 22.86 -25.57 10.99
N GLU A 990 21.78 -24.88 10.63
CA GLU A 990 21.38 -24.72 9.24
C GLU A 990 21.53 -23.27 8.81
N PHE A 991 21.95 -23.06 7.58
CA PHE A 991 22.08 -21.72 7.00
C PHE A 991 21.56 -21.69 5.56
N GLN A 992 21.04 -20.53 5.17
CA GLN A 992 20.56 -20.26 3.82
C GLN A 992 21.30 -19.05 3.28
N LEU A 993 22.10 -19.26 2.24
CA LEU A 993 22.88 -18.21 1.61
C LEU A 993 22.04 -17.41 0.62
N THR A 994 22.26 -16.09 0.60
CA THR A 994 21.84 -15.22 -0.51
C THR A 994 23.00 -15.04 -1.51
N PRO A 995 22.73 -14.53 -2.72
CA PRO A 995 23.78 -14.31 -3.69
C PRO A 995 24.88 -13.38 -3.17
N GLY A 996 26.10 -13.90 -2.98
CA GLY A 996 27.26 -13.13 -2.49
C GLY A 996 27.30 -13.06 -0.97
N ALA A 997 26.53 -13.91 -0.29
CA ALA A 997 26.56 -14.04 1.15
C ALA A 997 27.98 -14.37 1.64
N ASN A 998 28.38 -13.66 2.68
CA ASN A 998 29.63 -13.90 3.39
C ASN A 998 29.43 -13.63 4.86
N ASN A 999 29.75 -14.67 5.59
CA ASN A 999 29.80 -14.72 7.03
C ASN A 999 30.97 -15.63 7.42
N GLY A 1000 31.34 -15.60 8.69
CA GLY A 1000 32.24 -16.54 9.29
C GLY A 1000 31.60 -17.24 10.47
N LEU A 1001 31.96 -18.49 10.73
CA LEU A 1001 31.82 -19.08 12.04
C LEU A 1001 33.14 -18.90 12.79
N GLY A 1002 33.18 -17.91 13.67
CA GLY A 1002 34.25 -17.77 14.65
C GLY A 1002 34.18 -18.91 15.65
N ILE A 1003 35.30 -19.60 15.87
CA ILE A 1003 35.51 -20.60 16.91
C ILE A 1003 36.56 -20.10 17.88
N ARG A 1004 36.34 -20.34 19.19
CA ARG A 1004 37.22 -19.90 20.29
C ARG A 1004 37.58 -18.41 20.22
N THR A 1005 36.67 -17.59 19.72
CA THR A 1005 36.95 -16.19 19.37
C THR A 1005 36.71 -15.26 20.57
N PRO A 1006 37.58 -14.28 20.85
CA PRO A 1006 37.33 -13.24 21.86
C PRO A 1006 36.30 -12.22 21.36
N MET A 1007 35.71 -11.42 22.26
CA MET A 1007 34.71 -10.41 21.87
C MET A 1007 35.31 -9.19 21.13
N GLU A 1008 36.62 -8.98 21.23
CA GLU A 1008 37.34 -7.84 20.66
C GLU A 1008 38.48 -8.29 19.76
N GLY A 1009 38.86 -7.44 18.80
CA GLY A 1009 39.88 -7.73 17.79
C GLY A 1009 39.29 -8.32 16.50
N ASP A 1010 40.16 -8.59 15.54
CA ASP A 1010 39.76 -9.23 14.28
C ASP A 1010 39.52 -10.72 14.51
N ALA A 1011 38.25 -11.09 14.68
CA ALA A 1011 37.81 -12.44 15.03
C ALA A 1011 38.35 -13.53 14.09
N ALA A 1012 38.71 -13.20 12.86
CA ALA A 1012 39.34 -14.11 11.91
C ALA A 1012 40.73 -14.57 12.38
N TYR A 1013 41.52 -13.70 13.02
CA TYR A 1013 42.91 -13.97 13.40
C TYR A 1013 43.12 -14.12 14.92
N VAL A 1014 42.41 -13.33 15.74
CA VAL A 1014 42.53 -13.42 17.21
C VAL A 1014 41.71 -14.59 17.78
N GLY A 1015 40.77 -15.12 17.01
CA GLY A 1015 40.15 -16.45 17.20
C GLY A 1015 40.55 -17.39 16.07
N THR A 1016 39.63 -18.21 15.59
CA THR A 1016 39.78 -18.92 14.31
C THR A 1016 38.45 -18.84 13.59
N GLU A 1017 38.45 -18.56 12.29
CA GLU A 1017 37.22 -18.49 11.50
C GLU A 1017 37.09 -19.69 10.58
N ILE A 1018 35.90 -20.27 10.54
CA ILE A 1018 35.45 -21.21 9.52
C ILE A 1018 34.58 -20.43 8.55
N GLN A 1019 34.90 -20.50 7.28
CA GLN A 1019 34.27 -19.66 6.26
C GLN A 1019 32.82 -20.08 5.96
N ILE A 1020 31.87 -19.14 6.01
CA ILE A 1020 30.47 -19.32 5.57
C ILE A 1020 30.20 -18.36 4.40
N LEU A 1021 30.56 -18.77 3.18
CA LEU A 1021 30.33 -17.96 1.99
C LEU A 1021 29.66 -18.71 0.84
N ASP A 1022 29.02 -17.94 -0.02
CA ASP A 1022 28.64 -18.34 -1.37
C ASP A 1022 29.91 -18.56 -2.20
N ASN A 1023 30.48 -19.78 -2.18
CA ASN A 1023 31.74 -20.14 -2.83
C ASN A 1023 31.83 -19.78 -4.31
N ASP A 1024 30.70 -19.91 -4.99
CA ASP A 1024 30.57 -19.68 -6.42
C ASP A 1024 30.13 -18.24 -6.69
N ALA A 1025 29.95 -17.44 -5.61
CA ALA A 1025 29.75 -16.02 -5.74
C ALA A 1025 30.94 -15.46 -6.46
N ASP A 1026 30.53 -14.62 -7.37
CA ASP A 1026 31.45 -14.08 -8.28
C ASP A 1026 32.58 -13.33 -7.50
N ILE A 1027 32.29 -12.62 -6.41
CA ILE A 1027 33.33 -11.82 -5.73
C ILE A 1027 34.47 -12.64 -5.10
N TYR A 1028 34.35 -13.97 -5.06
CA TYR A 1028 35.21 -14.87 -4.32
C TYR A 1028 36.08 -15.84 -5.15
N LYS A 1029 36.11 -15.76 -6.47
CA LYS A 1029 37.01 -16.59 -7.35
C LYS A 1029 38.53 -16.47 -7.15
N ASP A 1030 39.03 -15.38 -6.57
CA ASP A 1030 40.47 -15.15 -6.36
C ASP A 1030 40.85 -15.33 -4.91
N LEU A 1031 39.88 -15.80 -4.13
CA LEU A 1031 40.16 -16.32 -2.83
C LEU A 1031 41.20 -17.43 -2.98
N HIS A 1032 42.21 -17.37 -2.14
CA HIS A 1032 43.10 -18.49 -1.93
C HIS A 1032 42.29 -19.68 -1.39
N GLU A 1033 42.78 -20.90 -1.61
CA GLU A 1033 42.05 -22.13 -1.27
C GLU A 1033 41.57 -22.17 0.19
N TYR A 1034 42.31 -21.55 1.11
CA TYR A 1034 41.99 -21.45 2.54
C TYR A 1034 40.89 -20.42 2.89
N GLN A 1035 40.36 -19.67 1.93
CA GLN A 1035 39.34 -18.64 2.16
C GLN A 1035 37.94 -19.08 1.67
N TYR A 1036 37.81 -20.25 1.04
CA TYR A 1036 36.51 -20.78 0.61
C TYR A 1036 35.74 -21.44 1.76
N HIS A 1037 34.42 -21.60 1.61
CA HIS A 1037 33.50 -22.11 2.61
C HIS A 1037 33.97 -23.43 3.21
N GLY A 1038 33.81 -23.54 4.53
CA GLY A 1038 34.25 -24.67 5.33
C GLY A 1038 35.75 -24.68 5.64
N SER A 1039 36.56 -23.80 5.03
CA SER A 1039 37.99 -23.70 5.32
C SER A 1039 38.22 -23.04 6.68
N ALA A 1040 39.25 -23.50 7.39
CA ALA A 1040 39.82 -22.75 8.51
C ALA A 1040 40.67 -21.62 7.95
N TYR A 1041 40.19 -20.39 8.08
CA TYR A 1041 40.69 -19.22 7.38
C TYR A 1041 42.19 -19.01 7.63
N GLY A 1042 42.98 -18.95 6.55
CA GLY A 1042 44.44 -18.77 6.61
C GLY A 1042 45.24 -20.03 6.96
N ILE A 1043 44.58 -21.14 7.33
CA ILE A 1043 45.24 -22.32 7.94
C ILE A 1043 45.01 -23.59 7.13
N ILE A 1044 43.76 -24.04 6.95
CA ILE A 1044 43.44 -25.33 6.31
C ILE A 1044 42.34 -25.14 5.26
N PRO A 1045 42.61 -25.42 3.96
CA PRO A 1045 41.59 -25.38 2.92
C PRO A 1045 40.60 -26.56 3.04
N ALA A 1046 39.32 -26.30 2.75
CA ALA A 1046 38.27 -27.32 2.68
C ALA A 1046 37.97 -27.77 1.24
N LYS A 1047 37.35 -28.96 1.11
CA LYS A 1047 36.80 -29.44 -0.15
C LYS A 1047 35.58 -28.60 -0.55
N ARG A 1048 35.52 -28.23 -1.84
CA ARG A 1048 34.42 -27.43 -2.42
C ARG A 1048 33.38 -28.32 -3.13
N GLY A 1049 32.25 -27.72 -3.51
CA GLY A 1049 31.21 -28.36 -4.34
C GLY A 1049 30.10 -29.08 -3.58
N PHE A 1050 29.99 -28.87 -2.26
CA PHE A 1050 29.00 -29.53 -1.40
C PHE A 1050 27.91 -28.60 -0.85
N LEU A 1051 27.95 -27.31 -1.19
CA LEU A 1051 26.86 -26.36 -0.91
C LEU A 1051 25.64 -26.69 -1.78
N LYS A 1052 24.45 -26.51 -1.23
CA LYS A 1052 23.19 -26.52 -1.98
C LYS A 1052 23.02 -25.21 -2.77
N PRO A 1053 22.13 -25.18 -3.78
CA PRO A 1053 21.77 -23.96 -4.49
C PRO A 1053 21.37 -22.80 -3.55
N LEU A 1054 21.62 -21.57 -3.99
CA LEU A 1054 21.24 -20.36 -3.26
C LEU A 1054 19.74 -20.34 -2.96
N GLY A 1055 19.38 -19.90 -1.75
CA GLY A 1055 18.00 -19.98 -1.26
C GLY A 1055 17.60 -21.36 -0.72
N GLU A 1056 18.42 -22.41 -0.81
CA GLU A 1056 18.19 -23.66 -0.10
C GLU A 1056 18.92 -23.71 1.26
N TRP A 1057 18.37 -24.50 2.19
CA TRP A 1057 18.94 -24.69 3.53
C TRP A 1057 20.06 -25.73 3.50
N ASN A 1058 21.27 -25.28 3.81
CA ASN A 1058 22.44 -26.12 4.07
C ASN A 1058 22.47 -26.56 5.53
N TYR A 1059 22.96 -27.77 5.79
CA TYR A 1059 23.24 -28.29 7.12
C TYR A 1059 24.74 -28.39 7.33
N GLU A 1060 25.26 -27.84 8.43
CA GLU A 1060 26.69 -27.91 8.77
C GLU A 1060 26.89 -28.40 10.22
N GLU A 1061 27.87 -29.28 10.37
CA GLU A 1061 28.37 -29.76 11.65
C GLU A 1061 29.87 -29.50 11.74
N VAL A 1062 30.26 -28.78 12.80
CA VAL A 1062 31.66 -28.46 13.12
C VAL A 1062 32.01 -29.13 14.44
N ARG A 1063 32.95 -30.08 14.40
CA ARG A 1063 33.57 -30.68 15.58
C ARG A 1063 34.93 -30.07 15.83
N VAL A 1064 35.17 -29.63 17.05
CA VAL A 1064 36.49 -29.19 17.53
C VAL A 1064 36.87 -30.00 18.75
N GLN A 1065 38.06 -30.61 18.73
CA GLN A 1065 38.61 -31.38 19.86
C GLN A 1065 40.12 -31.19 19.97
N GLY A 1066 40.58 -30.46 20.99
CA GLY A 1066 41.96 -30.00 21.08
C GLY A 1066 42.31 -29.08 19.90
N SER A 1067 43.32 -29.41 19.11
CA SER A 1067 43.65 -28.72 17.85
C SER A 1067 42.97 -29.33 16.62
N LYS A 1068 42.26 -30.45 16.76
CA LYS A 1068 41.59 -31.12 15.66
C LYS A 1068 40.27 -30.44 15.33
N ILE A 1069 40.03 -30.26 14.05
CA ILE A 1069 38.83 -29.66 13.49
C ILE A 1069 38.28 -30.55 12.39
N LYS A 1070 36.95 -30.73 12.39
CA LYS A 1070 36.24 -31.43 11.33
C LYS A 1070 34.97 -30.67 10.95
N VAL A 1071 34.83 -30.35 9.67
CA VAL A 1071 33.65 -29.68 9.11
C VAL A 1071 32.93 -30.64 8.17
N THR A 1072 31.66 -30.88 8.45
CA THR A 1072 30.76 -31.73 7.66
C THR A 1072 29.61 -30.90 7.12
N LEU A 1073 29.52 -30.78 5.80
CA LEU A 1073 28.50 -30.02 5.09
C LEU A 1073 27.58 -30.96 4.33
N ASN A 1074 26.26 -30.86 4.56
CA ASN A 1074 25.23 -31.66 3.90
C ASN A 1074 25.53 -33.17 3.92
N GLY A 1075 26.10 -33.66 5.03
CA GLY A 1075 26.48 -35.07 5.22
C GLY A 1075 27.86 -35.45 4.68
N THR A 1076 28.61 -34.53 4.06
CA THR A 1076 29.95 -34.79 3.53
C THR A 1076 31.03 -34.08 4.34
N VAL A 1077 32.08 -34.81 4.73
CA VAL A 1077 33.25 -34.24 5.41
C VAL A 1077 34.09 -33.45 4.40
N ILE A 1078 34.11 -32.13 4.56
CA ILE A 1078 34.81 -31.20 3.67
C ILE A 1078 36.14 -30.72 4.25
N LEU A 1079 36.30 -30.73 5.57
CA LEU A 1079 37.56 -30.46 6.25
C LEU A 1079 37.73 -31.48 7.38
N ASP A 1080 38.91 -32.09 7.49
CA ASP A 1080 39.31 -32.97 8.59
C ASP A 1080 40.81 -32.80 8.78
N GLY A 1081 41.22 -32.09 9.83
CA GLY A 1081 42.61 -31.66 10.00
C GLY A 1081 42.97 -31.26 11.42
N ASP A 1082 44.25 -30.99 11.63
CA ASP A 1082 44.80 -30.54 12.92
C ASP A 1082 45.41 -29.14 12.73
N LEU A 1083 44.83 -28.14 13.38
CA LEU A 1083 45.23 -26.73 13.25
C LEU A 1083 46.69 -26.52 13.66
N ALA A 1084 47.15 -27.21 14.71
CA ALA A 1084 48.51 -27.05 15.23
C ALA A 1084 49.55 -27.65 14.29
N GLU A 1085 49.25 -28.80 13.69
CA GLU A 1085 50.10 -29.43 12.69
C GLU A 1085 50.16 -28.60 11.40
N ALA A 1086 49.02 -28.07 10.95
CA ALA A 1086 48.94 -27.24 9.76
C ALA A 1086 49.71 -25.92 9.89
N SER A 1087 49.81 -25.37 11.11
CA SER A 1087 50.48 -24.09 11.39
C SER A 1087 51.91 -24.22 11.93
N LYS A 1088 52.48 -25.42 12.06
CA LYS A 1088 53.77 -25.64 12.76
C LYS A 1088 54.96 -24.88 12.17
N ASN A 1089 54.87 -24.52 10.88
CA ASN A 1089 55.89 -23.77 10.14
C ASN A 1089 55.39 -22.37 9.73
N GLY A 1090 54.41 -21.82 10.45
CA GLY A 1090 53.63 -20.64 10.05
C GLY A 1090 52.35 -21.01 9.31
N THR A 1091 51.39 -20.10 9.27
CA THR A 1091 50.13 -20.26 8.55
C THR A 1091 50.33 -20.15 7.03
N VAL A 1092 49.37 -20.67 6.26
CA VAL A 1092 49.43 -20.69 4.80
C VAL A 1092 49.32 -19.28 4.21
N ASP A 1093 48.68 -18.36 4.92
CA ASP A 1093 48.59 -16.94 4.54
C ASP A 1093 49.78 -16.08 5.02
N HIS A 1094 50.74 -16.69 5.73
CA HIS A 1094 51.93 -16.05 6.29
C HIS A 1094 51.66 -14.90 7.27
N LYS A 1095 50.46 -14.84 7.86
CA LYS A 1095 50.12 -13.86 8.90
C LYS A 1095 50.25 -14.45 10.30
N GLU A 1096 50.46 -13.57 11.29
CA GLU A 1096 50.31 -14.00 12.68
C GLU A 1096 48.85 -14.31 12.97
N HIS A 1097 48.61 -15.47 13.60
CA HIS A 1097 47.28 -15.95 13.93
C HIS A 1097 47.19 -16.27 15.43
N PRO A 1098 47.10 -15.24 16.31
CA PRO A 1098 47.14 -15.42 17.76
C PRO A 1098 46.10 -16.43 18.29
N GLY A 1099 44.95 -16.54 17.62
CA GLY A 1099 43.89 -17.45 18.03
C GLY A 1099 44.22 -18.94 17.95
N LEU A 1100 45.27 -19.35 17.22
CA LEU A 1100 45.78 -20.73 17.26
C LEU A 1100 46.25 -21.17 18.65
N SER A 1101 46.65 -20.21 19.50
CA SER A 1101 47.04 -20.48 20.89
C SER A 1101 45.84 -20.59 21.85
N ARG A 1102 44.63 -20.27 21.40
CA ARG A 1102 43.43 -20.27 22.24
C ARG A 1102 42.84 -21.66 22.36
N THR A 1103 42.61 -22.06 23.60
CA THR A 1103 41.93 -23.31 23.94
C THR A 1103 40.44 -23.10 24.24
N THR A 1104 39.99 -21.87 24.45
CA THR A 1104 38.59 -21.50 24.74
C THR A 1104 38.22 -20.13 24.15
N GLY A 1105 36.94 -19.91 23.87
CA GLY A 1105 36.36 -18.60 23.49
C GLY A 1105 34.94 -18.75 22.95
N HIS A 1106 34.34 -17.65 22.49
CA HIS A 1106 32.98 -17.67 21.96
C HIS A 1106 32.89 -18.36 20.59
N LEU A 1107 31.70 -18.87 20.28
CA LEU A 1107 31.28 -19.08 18.90
C LEU A 1107 30.67 -17.77 18.38
N GLY A 1108 30.81 -17.47 17.09
CA GLY A 1108 30.16 -16.29 16.56
C GLY A 1108 29.90 -16.34 15.06
N PHE A 1109 28.83 -15.66 14.66
CA PHE A 1109 28.58 -15.33 13.25
C PHE A 1109 29.22 -13.99 12.95
N LEU A 1110 30.26 -14.04 12.12
CA LEU A 1110 31.13 -12.93 11.77
C LEU A 1110 30.57 -12.27 10.51
N GLY A 1111 29.80 -11.20 10.67
CA GLY A 1111 29.03 -10.63 9.57
C GLY A 1111 29.90 -9.80 8.64
N HIS A 1112 29.90 -10.10 7.33
CA HIS A 1112 30.71 -9.38 6.34
C HIS A 1112 29.88 -8.55 5.35
N GLY A 1113 28.74 -8.00 5.80
CA GLY A 1113 27.97 -7.03 5.02
C GLY A 1113 27.02 -7.63 3.98
N SER A 1114 26.76 -8.95 4.06
CA SER A 1114 25.77 -9.63 3.22
C SER A 1114 24.59 -10.18 4.02
N GLU A 1115 23.45 -10.36 3.35
CA GLU A 1115 22.24 -10.95 3.93
C GLU A 1115 22.34 -12.49 3.92
N LEU A 1116 21.95 -13.17 5.00
CA LEU A 1116 21.70 -14.61 5.02
C LEU A 1116 20.85 -14.98 6.23
N LYS A 1117 20.51 -16.26 6.34
CA LYS A 1117 19.67 -16.75 7.43
C LYS A 1117 20.27 -17.97 8.10
N PHE A 1118 20.04 -18.09 9.40
CA PHE A 1118 20.39 -19.25 10.20
C PHE A 1118 19.17 -19.80 10.94
N ARG A 1119 19.16 -21.10 11.19
CA ARG A 1119 18.15 -21.75 12.03
C ARG A 1119 18.68 -23.05 12.64
N ASN A 1120 17.90 -23.64 13.54
CA ASN A 1120 18.19 -24.95 14.12
C ASN A 1120 19.60 -25.06 14.75
N ILE A 1121 20.01 -24.02 15.49
CA ILE A 1121 21.38 -23.86 16.00
C ILE A 1121 21.50 -24.53 17.36
N ARG A 1122 22.45 -25.46 17.50
CA ARG A 1122 22.64 -26.28 18.70
C ARG A 1122 24.10 -26.71 18.87
N ILE A 1123 24.47 -26.98 20.12
CA ILE A 1123 25.84 -27.30 20.50
C ILE A 1123 25.90 -28.43 21.53
N ASN A 1124 26.86 -29.33 21.41
CA ASN A 1124 27.27 -30.27 22.44
C ASN A 1124 28.64 -29.84 22.98
N ASP A 1125 28.72 -29.53 24.28
CA ASP A 1125 29.97 -29.13 24.93
C ASP A 1125 30.74 -30.39 25.37
N LEU A 1126 31.77 -30.76 24.62
CA LEU A 1126 32.53 -31.99 24.83
C LEU A 1126 33.49 -31.89 26.01
N THR A 1127 33.70 -30.71 26.59
CA THR A 1127 34.54 -30.54 27.79
C THR A 1127 33.84 -30.92 29.07
N LYS A 1128 32.51 -30.95 29.06
CA LYS A 1128 31.68 -31.39 30.18
C LYS A 1128 31.43 -32.87 30.02
N THR A 1129 32.09 -33.70 30.84
CA THR A 1129 31.78 -35.12 30.90
C THR A 1129 30.32 -35.28 31.35
N VAL A 1130 29.51 -36.00 30.56
CA VAL A 1130 28.17 -36.41 30.99
C VAL A 1130 28.36 -37.33 32.20
N GLU A 1131 28.12 -36.83 33.42
CA GLU A 1131 28.05 -37.69 34.59
C GLU A 1131 26.93 -38.71 34.37
N ALA A 1132 27.32 -39.97 34.14
CA ALA A 1132 26.37 -41.07 34.15
C ALA A 1132 25.63 -41.05 35.50
N PRO A 1133 24.29 -41.24 35.52
CA PRO A 1133 23.55 -41.24 36.77
C PRO A 1133 24.16 -42.29 37.69
N VAL A 1134 24.69 -41.85 38.82
CA VAL A 1134 25.19 -42.73 39.88
C VAL A 1134 24.01 -43.58 40.33
N VAL A 1135 23.96 -44.81 39.84
CA VAL A 1135 23.11 -45.86 40.39
C VAL A 1135 23.67 -46.16 41.78
N THR A 1136 23.18 -45.41 42.77
CA THR A 1136 23.31 -45.81 44.17
C THR A 1136 22.50 -47.09 44.35
N THR A 1137 23.17 -48.23 44.17
CA THR A 1137 22.67 -49.51 44.65
C THR A 1137 22.63 -49.46 46.17
N LYS A 1138 21.55 -48.89 46.72
CA LYS A 1138 21.10 -49.22 48.07
C LYS A 1138 20.77 -50.71 48.08
N LYS A 1139 21.76 -51.53 48.48
CA LYS A 1139 21.50 -52.87 49.01
C LYS A 1139 20.46 -52.73 50.13
N LYS A 1140 19.22 -53.12 49.85
CA LYS A 1140 18.27 -53.51 50.88
C LYS A 1140 18.91 -54.65 51.66
N SER A 1141 19.37 -54.36 52.88
CA SER A 1141 19.49 -55.40 53.88
C SER A 1141 18.08 -55.92 54.16
N LYS A 1142 17.87 -57.21 53.95
CA LYS A 1142 16.80 -57.92 54.64
C LYS A 1142 17.13 -57.86 56.13
N LYS A 1143 16.34 -57.13 56.91
CA LYS A 1143 16.06 -57.53 58.29
C LYS A 1143 14.56 -57.66 58.48
N LYS A 1144 14.19 -58.86 58.89
CA LYS A 1144 12.90 -59.22 59.49
C LYS A 1144 12.61 -58.33 60.71
N LYS A 1145 11.31 -58.15 60.93
CA LYS A 1145 10.60 -57.52 62.06
C LYS A 1145 10.54 -56.01 62.03
#